data_AF-A0A0H4WZG5-F1
#
_entry.id   AF-A0A0H4WZG5-F1
#
_cell.length_a   1.000
_cell.length_b   1.000
_cell.length_c   1.000
_cell.angle_alpha   90.00
_cell.angle_beta   90.00
_cell.angle_gamma   90.00
#
_symmetry.space_group_name_H-M   'P 1'
#
loop_
_entity.id
_entity.type
_entity.pdbx_description
1 polymer ?
#
loop_
_entity_poly.entity_id
_entity_poly.type
_entity_poly.pdbx_seq_one_letter_code
_entity_poly.pdbx_strand_id
1 'polypeptide(L)'
;MGHRVTSFYAARRLVLERSGYTSGGRMTAIRWLHLTDFHQGMGGQKWLWPRMRTEVFDDLARLQEKVGGPWDLVLFTGDLTQRGSAEEFKALDETLDRLWAHLEELGSSPRLLAVPGNHDLVRPAPRKAAVKALGAWWDDSDISDEFWKDEISEYRQVVATAFKPFSDWQRSSRLHGQPLTSGLLPGDFSFTLEKGDVSLGVVGLNSAFLQLTAENFEGKLALDARQFQGACGGDSSDWLARHDATILLTHHPQNWLHPNAVSSFEQEILASDNFTLHLFGHMHLGASQSTRRGGGTPRRSIQGPSLFGLEEFGEESRIQRIHGYVAGQIDIEKSDATLSIWPRAATLKEGNFRALGPDSRANLDERGAWTETFTPRGKRGRKRLASPAAPADTQPSWNAELEVGAPSMRSQLSAGDYARLHGRARLSVERLSTIAQKLSWYNVAEQGKDLLKVLHQEPYRVVITGKSRAGKSTLLNALVGRAICPVRRTITTAVPIIIKPGERESLTVNIEGERPRLGDGPVTQDMVAPYADQQHNPDNEKKVIDIRVDLRDEVLDLGVMYVDIPGFDDPNGRIWSSTAEVLQTAHALVLVLDVSTVRAGGFALDKQTKELLLDAQKRQCAVFVVCNKADQLNAEENREAKMMVQSALERFGVWDTLTHPPFFLSANAVTVPRQQGKASPPAFNVFYDSLWESLWNTEAIGLRRLYRVFERLQLASDEVAMLIASRQAKEPERIKLREALQRCEEQRKEIVADGDEAIQYVRAHGARLINAERTELRDEVRKWVEALPVEQGLPRPSAGVDALKASMMSRRRKVAEQVQEKLEGKLTRVESHMRKSLLALRSEAGRAAQTQQMQSLSQTLSAWKTQMELSVPEHQGRQLARVAGIASFGIAAFMGHLVGLGALIGTTVSWVVGLFTDSADTPSELEEAVAQAFERSWNQFATSMDDHVSEIGESLAQRVRSNMTRFMREMWSQLEDIRDVTPEEHQLFEQMKTETEQAAVSLQAILQAAK
;
A
#
# COMPACT_ATOMS: atom_id res chain seq x y z
N MET A 1 38.28 -31.98 -26.75
CA MET A 1 36.84 -32.21 -27.06
C MET A 1 36.22 -31.05 -27.85
N GLY A 2 36.96 -30.41 -28.77
CA GLY A 2 36.61 -29.09 -29.35
C GLY A 2 36.18 -29.06 -30.82
N HIS A 3 35.62 -30.14 -31.40
CA HIS A 3 35.30 -30.18 -32.84
C HIS A 3 33.87 -30.63 -33.19
N ARG A 4 32.91 -30.61 -32.26
CA ARG A 4 31.53 -31.08 -32.56
C ARG A 4 30.44 -30.00 -32.65
N VAL A 5 30.73 -28.72 -32.45
CA VAL A 5 29.67 -27.66 -32.42
C VAL A 5 29.47 -26.95 -33.77
N THR A 6 30.44 -26.96 -34.69
CA THR A 6 30.34 -26.24 -35.98
C THR A 6 29.52 -26.95 -37.05
N SER A 7 29.25 -28.25 -36.92
CA SER A 7 28.56 -29.02 -37.98
C SER A 7 27.03 -28.96 -37.94
N PHE A 8 26.42 -28.51 -36.84
CA PHE A 8 24.95 -28.51 -36.69
C PHE A 8 24.29 -27.23 -37.24
N TYR A 9 25.04 -26.12 -37.29
CA TYR A 9 24.51 -24.81 -37.70
C TYR A 9 24.37 -24.63 -39.23
N ALA A 10 25.18 -25.31 -40.04
CA ALA A 10 25.09 -25.23 -41.50
C ALA A 10 23.91 -26.05 -42.08
N ALA A 11 23.53 -27.16 -41.44
CA ALA A 11 22.53 -28.08 -41.96
C ALA A 11 21.08 -27.56 -41.82
N ARG A 12 20.80 -26.68 -40.85
CA ARG A 12 19.45 -26.16 -40.60
C ARG A 12 19.06 -24.98 -41.49
N ARG A 13 20.06 -24.28 -42.06
CA ARG A 13 19.84 -23.15 -42.99
C ARG A 13 19.33 -23.61 -44.37
N LEU A 14 19.69 -24.84 -44.78
CA LEU A 14 19.30 -25.42 -46.06
C LEU A 14 17.90 -26.07 -46.07
N VAL A 15 17.29 -26.33 -44.91
CA VAL A 15 15.97 -26.99 -44.81
C VAL A 15 14.82 -25.98 -44.78
N LEU A 16 15.08 -24.72 -44.39
CA LEU A 16 14.05 -23.68 -44.31
C LEU A 16 13.84 -22.89 -45.62
N GLU A 17 14.73 -23.02 -46.61
CA GLU A 17 14.61 -22.34 -47.91
C GLU A 17 13.76 -23.11 -48.96
N ARG A 18 13.20 -24.28 -48.62
CA ARG A 18 12.46 -25.13 -49.56
C ARG A 18 10.93 -25.21 -49.38
N SER A 19 10.34 -24.56 -48.38
CA SER A 19 8.88 -24.47 -48.27
C SER A 19 8.41 -23.09 -48.75
N GLY A 20 8.16 -22.98 -50.06
CA GLY A 20 7.55 -21.79 -50.65
C GLY A 20 6.16 -21.54 -50.08
N TYR A 21 6.04 -20.49 -49.27
CA TYR A 21 4.78 -19.81 -48.97
C TYR A 21 5.10 -18.30 -48.83
N THR A 22 4.88 -17.56 -49.90
CA THR A 22 5.02 -16.09 -49.93
C THR A 22 3.64 -15.45 -49.75
N SER A 23 3.41 -14.84 -48.59
CA SER A 23 2.74 -13.53 -48.37
C SER A 23 2.19 -13.44 -46.94
N GLY A 24 3.06 -13.13 -45.97
CA GLY A 24 2.70 -12.73 -44.60
C GLY A 24 3.64 -11.59 -44.20
N GLY A 25 3.14 -10.55 -43.52
CA GLY A 25 3.92 -9.36 -43.18
C GLY A 25 5.23 -9.72 -42.48
N ARG A 26 6.36 -9.14 -42.88
CA ARG A 26 7.65 -9.35 -42.19
C ARG A 26 7.57 -8.71 -40.80
N MET A 27 7.44 -9.53 -39.76
CA MET A 27 7.67 -9.09 -38.37
C MET A 27 9.09 -8.57 -38.22
N THR A 28 9.23 -7.39 -37.60
CA THR A 28 10.55 -6.83 -37.26
C THR A 28 10.77 -6.93 -35.77
N ALA A 29 11.85 -7.62 -35.38
CA ALA A 29 12.24 -7.82 -33.99
C ALA A 29 13.47 -6.96 -33.65
N ILE A 30 13.35 -6.12 -32.63
CA ILE A 30 14.48 -5.37 -32.05
C ILE A 30 14.82 -5.97 -30.69
N ARG A 31 16.09 -6.29 -30.46
CA ARG A 31 16.57 -7.02 -29.28
C ARG A 31 17.62 -6.24 -28.54
N TRP A 32 17.58 -6.25 -27.21
CA TRP A 32 18.57 -5.57 -26.38
C TRP A 32 18.96 -6.36 -25.15
N LEU A 33 20.15 -6.05 -24.64
CA LEU A 33 20.64 -6.44 -23.33
C LEU A 33 20.63 -5.22 -22.41
N HIS A 34 20.18 -5.38 -21.18
CA HIS A 34 20.19 -4.34 -20.15
C HIS A 34 21.14 -4.76 -19.02
N LEU A 35 22.19 -3.96 -18.83
CA LEU A 35 23.26 -4.15 -17.85
C LEU A 35 23.28 -2.97 -16.87
N THR A 36 23.66 -3.21 -15.62
CA THR A 36 23.76 -2.17 -14.59
C THR A 36 24.69 -2.59 -13.47
N ASP A 37 25.22 -1.61 -12.71
CA ASP A 37 25.95 -1.82 -11.46
C ASP A 37 27.12 -2.81 -11.62
N PHE A 38 28.06 -2.45 -12.51
CA PHE A 38 29.24 -3.26 -12.83
C PHE A 38 30.45 -2.94 -11.96
N HIS A 39 30.60 -1.68 -11.52
CA HIS A 39 31.64 -1.22 -10.61
C HIS A 39 33.07 -1.60 -11.02
N GLN A 40 33.45 -1.31 -12.27
CA GLN A 40 34.82 -1.52 -12.76
C GLN A 40 35.82 -0.80 -11.84
N GLY A 41 36.83 -1.54 -11.37
CA GLY A 41 37.85 -1.02 -10.43
C GLY A 41 37.69 -1.50 -8.99
N MET A 42 36.61 -2.19 -8.64
CA MET A 42 36.38 -2.69 -7.27
C MET A 42 37.42 -3.75 -6.83
N GLY A 43 38.07 -3.51 -5.68
CA GLY A 43 39.23 -4.28 -5.19
C GLY A 43 38.95 -5.66 -4.56
N GLY A 44 37.68 -6.03 -4.29
CA GLY A 44 37.33 -7.27 -3.56
C GLY A 44 36.90 -8.47 -4.42
N GLN A 45 36.72 -8.28 -5.74
CA GLN A 45 36.07 -9.27 -6.61
C GLN A 45 36.86 -9.65 -7.88
N LYS A 46 38.13 -9.27 -7.99
CA LYS A 46 38.95 -9.57 -9.18
C LYS A 46 38.99 -11.07 -9.53
N TRP A 47 38.86 -11.94 -8.53
CA TRP A 47 38.82 -13.40 -8.69
C TRP A 47 37.46 -13.93 -9.17
N LEU A 48 36.36 -13.20 -8.97
CA LEU A 48 35.01 -13.61 -9.34
C LEU A 48 34.72 -13.37 -10.82
N TRP A 49 35.28 -12.29 -11.39
CA TRP A 49 35.02 -11.87 -12.76
C TRP A 49 35.32 -12.95 -13.82
N PRO A 50 36.48 -13.65 -13.84
CA PRO A 50 36.74 -14.67 -14.86
C PRO A 50 35.68 -15.78 -14.90
N ARG A 51 35.17 -16.18 -13.73
CA ARG A 51 34.19 -17.25 -13.61
C ARG A 51 32.79 -16.76 -13.97
N MET A 52 32.33 -15.64 -13.40
CA MET A 52 31.02 -15.09 -13.72
C MET A 52 30.91 -14.66 -15.19
N ARG A 53 31.98 -14.11 -15.78
CA ARG A 53 32.05 -13.82 -17.21
C ARG A 53 31.74 -15.07 -18.04
N THR A 54 32.30 -16.22 -17.68
CA THR A 54 32.05 -17.48 -18.38
C THR A 54 30.57 -17.86 -18.28
N GLU A 55 29.98 -17.77 -17.08
CA GLU A 55 28.55 -18.03 -16.89
C GLU A 55 27.64 -17.06 -17.67
N VAL A 56 27.99 -15.78 -17.73
CA VAL A 56 27.28 -14.76 -18.54
C VAL A 56 27.38 -15.09 -20.02
N PHE A 57 28.58 -15.43 -20.51
CA PHE A 57 28.84 -15.72 -21.92
C PHE A 57 28.10 -16.99 -22.37
N ASP A 58 28.16 -18.04 -21.55
CA ASP A 58 27.45 -19.30 -21.81
C ASP A 58 25.93 -19.10 -21.77
N ASP A 59 25.44 -18.28 -20.86
CA ASP A 59 24.01 -17.97 -20.77
C ASP A 59 23.51 -17.13 -21.95
N LEU A 60 24.29 -16.13 -22.39
CA LEU A 60 23.98 -15.33 -23.58
C LEU A 60 23.89 -16.22 -24.83
N ALA A 61 24.80 -17.19 -24.99
CA ALA A 61 24.77 -18.14 -26.09
C ALA A 61 23.48 -18.99 -26.06
N ARG A 62 23.14 -19.56 -24.89
CA ARG A 62 21.89 -20.32 -24.71
C ARG A 62 20.64 -19.48 -24.95
N LEU A 63 20.65 -18.22 -24.51
CA LEU A 63 19.51 -17.33 -24.65
C LEU A 63 19.33 -16.91 -26.11
N GLN A 64 20.41 -16.62 -26.83
CA GLN A 64 20.33 -16.27 -28.24
C GLN A 64 19.79 -17.42 -29.10
N GLU A 65 20.13 -18.68 -28.77
CA GLU A 65 19.51 -19.85 -29.41
C GLU A 65 17.98 -19.89 -29.23
N LYS A 66 17.48 -19.48 -28.07
CA LYS A 66 16.03 -19.41 -27.78
C LYS A 66 15.34 -18.23 -28.45
N VAL A 67 16.01 -17.08 -28.47
CA VAL A 67 15.47 -15.81 -28.98
C VAL A 67 15.53 -15.75 -30.53
N GLY A 68 16.45 -16.50 -31.15
CA GLY A 68 16.45 -16.76 -32.59
C GLY A 68 16.97 -15.63 -33.47
N GLY A 69 17.75 -14.69 -32.94
CA GLY A 69 18.34 -13.59 -33.72
C GLY A 69 19.41 -12.79 -32.99
N PRO A 70 20.14 -11.90 -33.69
CA PRO A 70 21.23 -11.11 -33.11
C PRO A 70 20.72 -10.01 -32.18
N TRP A 71 21.55 -9.64 -31.21
CA TRP A 71 21.32 -8.49 -30.31
C TRP A 71 21.60 -7.17 -31.05
N ASP A 72 20.69 -6.21 -30.94
CA ASP A 72 20.77 -4.90 -31.62
C ASP A 72 21.36 -3.81 -30.71
N LEU A 73 21.05 -3.86 -29.40
CA LEU A 73 21.47 -2.85 -28.42
C LEU A 73 22.02 -3.47 -27.14
N VAL A 74 22.94 -2.77 -26.50
CA VAL A 74 23.32 -2.94 -25.10
C VAL A 74 23.01 -1.63 -24.38
N LEU A 75 22.09 -1.67 -23.42
CA LEU A 75 21.61 -0.55 -22.62
C LEU A 75 22.24 -0.64 -21.23
N PHE A 76 22.96 0.38 -20.80
CA PHE A 76 23.71 0.39 -19.54
C PHE A 76 23.21 1.49 -18.60
N THR A 77 22.61 1.13 -17.47
CA THR A 77 21.94 2.08 -16.57
C THR A 77 22.75 2.43 -15.33
N GLY A 78 23.95 2.96 -15.52
CA GLY A 78 24.79 3.51 -14.45
C GLY A 78 25.61 2.51 -13.65
N ASP A 79 26.48 3.07 -12.81
CA ASP A 79 27.49 2.40 -11.99
C ASP A 79 28.38 1.47 -12.81
N LEU A 80 28.87 1.97 -13.94
CA LEU A 80 29.79 1.25 -14.83
C LEU A 80 31.17 1.08 -14.16
N THR A 81 31.59 2.10 -13.43
CA THR A 81 32.86 2.19 -12.71
C THR A 81 32.62 2.29 -11.20
N GLN A 82 33.70 2.23 -10.41
CA GLN A 82 33.61 2.31 -8.95
C GLN A 82 33.73 3.76 -8.43
N ARG A 83 34.50 4.60 -9.14
CA ARG A 83 34.87 5.97 -8.74
C ARG A 83 34.92 6.94 -9.93
N GLY A 84 34.48 6.55 -11.12
CA GLY A 84 34.39 7.43 -12.29
C GLY A 84 35.73 7.90 -12.84
N SER A 85 36.85 7.25 -12.51
CA SER A 85 38.17 7.70 -12.97
C SER A 85 38.41 7.33 -14.44
N ALA A 86 39.23 8.11 -15.14
CA ALA A 86 39.58 7.83 -16.54
C ALA A 86 40.26 6.46 -16.70
N GLU A 87 41.04 6.03 -15.70
CA GLU A 87 41.68 4.72 -15.65
C GLU A 87 40.66 3.59 -15.50
N GLU A 88 39.62 3.79 -14.70
CA GLU A 88 38.54 2.81 -14.55
C GLU A 88 37.72 2.67 -15.85
N PHE A 89 37.41 3.78 -16.53
CA PHE A 89 36.76 3.73 -17.85
C PHE A 89 37.63 3.06 -18.91
N LYS A 90 38.95 3.28 -18.90
CA LYS A 90 39.87 2.56 -19.79
C LYS A 90 39.88 1.05 -19.50
N ALA A 91 39.85 0.65 -18.23
CA ALA A 91 39.75 -0.76 -17.86
C ALA A 91 38.38 -1.35 -18.23
N LEU A 92 37.32 -0.53 -18.20
CA LEU A 92 35.99 -0.94 -18.64
C LEU A 92 35.97 -1.26 -20.13
N ASP A 93 36.65 -0.47 -20.98
CA ASP A 93 36.77 -0.75 -22.42
C ASP A 93 37.36 -2.13 -22.68
N GLU A 94 38.40 -2.54 -21.96
CA GLU A 94 38.99 -3.89 -22.09
C GLU A 94 37.99 -5.01 -21.74
N THR A 95 37.12 -4.75 -20.77
CA THR A 95 36.04 -5.67 -20.38
C THR A 95 34.96 -5.72 -21.45
N LEU A 96 34.51 -4.57 -21.95
CA LEU A 96 33.49 -4.46 -22.98
C LEU A 96 33.97 -5.05 -24.31
N ASP A 97 35.23 -4.85 -24.68
CA ASP A 97 35.82 -5.44 -25.89
C ASP A 97 35.71 -6.98 -25.89
N ARG A 98 35.88 -7.62 -24.74
CA ARG A 98 35.71 -9.07 -24.61
C ARG A 98 34.25 -9.50 -24.71
N LEU A 99 33.33 -8.73 -24.14
CA LEU A 99 31.90 -8.99 -24.29
C LEU A 99 31.46 -8.81 -25.76
N TRP A 100 31.94 -7.77 -26.44
CA TRP A 100 31.65 -7.53 -27.84
C TRP A 100 32.22 -8.61 -28.74
N ALA A 101 33.46 -9.05 -28.51
CA ALA A 101 34.04 -10.18 -29.25
C ALA A 101 33.18 -11.44 -29.11
N HIS A 102 32.69 -11.74 -27.90
CA HIS A 102 31.77 -12.87 -27.68
C HIS A 102 30.42 -12.69 -28.40
N LEU A 103 29.86 -11.47 -28.37
CA LEU A 103 28.60 -11.17 -29.09
C LEU A 103 28.79 -11.27 -30.61
N GLU A 104 29.94 -10.86 -31.15
CA GLU A 104 30.31 -10.99 -32.56
C GLU A 104 30.46 -12.47 -32.97
N GLU A 105 31.04 -13.32 -32.11
CA GLU A 105 31.09 -14.78 -32.31
C GLU A 105 29.68 -15.39 -32.39
N LEU A 106 28.73 -14.85 -31.63
CA LEU A 106 27.32 -15.23 -31.73
C LEU A 106 26.59 -14.54 -32.90
N GLY A 107 27.27 -13.74 -33.72
CA GLY A 107 26.70 -13.05 -34.89
C GLY A 107 25.95 -11.76 -34.58
N SER A 108 26.18 -11.16 -33.41
CA SER A 108 25.58 -9.90 -32.98
C SER A 108 26.60 -8.75 -33.02
N SER A 109 26.17 -7.56 -33.42
CA SER A 109 27.00 -6.35 -33.42
C SER A 109 26.23 -5.16 -32.80
N PRO A 110 25.90 -5.22 -31.50
CA PRO A 110 25.00 -4.26 -30.89
C PRO A 110 25.66 -2.89 -30.65
N ARG A 111 24.83 -1.85 -30.56
CA ARG A 111 25.25 -0.51 -30.14
C ARG A 111 25.13 -0.32 -28.63
N LEU A 112 26.13 0.29 -28.00
CA LEU A 112 26.12 0.64 -26.58
C LEU A 112 25.44 2.00 -26.33
N LEU A 113 24.44 2.04 -25.46
CA LEU A 113 23.79 3.25 -24.97
C LEU A 113 23.86 3.24 -23.44
N ALA A 114 24.46 4.26 -22.82
CA ALA A 114 24.76 4.26 -21.39
C ALA A 114 24.41 5.60 -20.73
N VAL A 115 23.82 5.54 -19.54
CA VAL A 115 23.64 6.67 -18.62
C VAL A 115 24.54 6.49 -17.39
N PRO A 116 25.02 7.56 -16.74
CA PRO A 116 25.90 7.45 -15.59
C PRO A 116 25.12 7.17 -14.29
N GLY A 117 25.77 6.48 -13.35
CA GLY A 117 25.32 6.32 -11.97
C GLY A 117 26.12 7.17 -10.97
N ASN A 118 25.83 7.01 -9.69
CA ASN A 118 26.51 7.75 -8.61
C ASN A 118 27.93 7.24 -8.30
N HIS A 119 28.40 6.22 -9.00
CA HIS A 119 29.79 5.77 -9.00
C HIS A 119 30.59 6.19 -10.26
N ASP A 120 29.94 6.79 -11.26
CA ASP A 120 30.56 7.16 -12.54
C ASP A 120 31.07 8.61 -12.59
N LEU A 121 31.23 9.22 -11.41
CA LEU A 121 31.78 10.56 -11.25
C LEU A 121 33.02 10.57 -10.37
N VAL A 122 33.93 11.49 -10.69
CA VAL A 122 35.00 11.87 -9.78
C VAL A 122 34.41 12.84 -8.76
N ARG A 123 34.17 12.34 -7.55
CA ARG A 123 33.52 13.14 -6.49
C ARG A 123 34.32 14.42 -6.20
N PRO A 124 33.69 15.60 -6.31
CA PRO A 124 34.34 16.85 -5.95
C PRO A 124 34.54 16.93 -4.43
N ALA A 125 35.45 17.81 -3.98
CA ALA A 125 35.69 18.01 -2.55
C ALA A 125 34.41 18.52 -1.85
N PRO A 126 33.89 17.83 -0.81
CA PRO A 126 32.62 18.19 -0.15
C PRO A 126 32.59 19.59 0.47
N ARG A 127 33.76 20.19 0.70
CA ARG A 127 33.89 21.54 1.27
C ARG A 127 33.73 22.67 0.25
N LYS A 128 33.72 22.37 -1.06
CA LYS A 128 33.53 23.41 -2.11
C LYS A 128 32.16 24.08 -1.94
N ALA A 129 32.13 25.41 -2.05
CA ALA A 129 30.91 26.21 -1.86
C ALA A 129 29.77 25.75 -2.77
N ALA A 130 30.03 25.60 -4.07
CA ALA A 130 29.06 25.11 -5.04
C ALA A 130 28.51 23.70 -4.71
N VAL A 131 29.32 22.80 -4.14
CA VAL A 131 28.87 21.45 -3.72
C VAL A 131 27.94 21.54 -2.52
N LYS A 132 28.25 22.40 -1.55
CA LYS A 132 27.38 22.64 -0.39
C LYS A 132 26.06 23.31 -0.79
N ALA A 133 26.11 24.30 -1.67
CA ALA A 133 24.94 25.00 -2.18
C ALA A 133 23.99 24.02 -2.90
N LEU A 134 24.51 23.17 -3.78
CA LEU A 134 23.73 22.10 -4.42
C LEU A 134 23.07 21.12 -3.43
N GLY A 135 23.57 21.02 -2.19
CA GLY A 135 22.91 20.25 -1.13
C GLY A 135 21.59 20.86 -0.62
N ALA A 136 21.40 22.17 -0.81
CA ALA A 136 20.19 22.92 -0.47
C ALA A 136 19.24 23.08 -1.67
N TRP A 137 19.37 22.22 -2.70
CA TRP A 137 18.59 22.26 -3.94
C TRP A 137 17.07 22.41 -3.76
N TRP A 138 16.51 21.82 -2.70
CA TRP A 138 15.08 21.84 -2.39
C TRP A 138 14.67 22.95 -1.42
N ASP A 139 15.64 23.53 -0.71
CA ASP A 139 15.41 24.55 0.31
C ASP A 139 15.53 25.97 -0.26
N ASP A 140 16.30 26.13 -1.34
CA ASP A 140 16.57 27.40 -2.00
C ASP A 140 16.36 27.29 -3.53
N SER A 141 15.27 27.90 -4.01
CA SER A 141 14.90 27.84 -5.43
C SER A 141 15.90 28.55 -6.33
N ASP A 142 16.61 29.57 -5.84
CA ASP A 142 17.55 30.37 -6.65
C ASP A 142 18.71 29.50 -7.15
N ILE A 143 19.13 28.51 -6.37
CA ILE A 143 20.18 27.55 -6.73
C ILE A 143 19.75 26.72 -7.94
N SER A 144 18.54 26.16 -7.89
CA SER A 144 17.99 25.38 -9.01
C SER A 144 17.76 26.25 -10.24
N ASP A 145 17.24 27.45 -10.06
CA ASP A 145 16.97 28.40 -11.14
C ASP A 145 18.25 28.83 -11.87
N GLU A 146 19.30 29.17 -11.13
CA GLU A 146 20.62 29.50 -11.69
C GLU A 146 21.21 28.29 -12.43
N PHE A 147 21.14 27.10 -11.83
CA PHE A 147 21.65 25.86 -12.42
C PHE A 147 21.02 25.54 -13.79
N TRP A 148 19.74 25.85 -13.99
CA TRP A 148 19.05 25.57 -15.25
C TRP A 148 19.11 26.72 -16.26
N LYS A 149 19.18 27.98 -15.80
CA LYS A 149 19.24 29.16 -16.68
C LYS A 149 20.63 29.39 -17.26
N ASP A 150 21.68 29.06 -16.50
CA ASP A 150 23.06 29.38 -16.88
C ASP A 150 23.95 28.12 -16.92
N GLU A 151 24.34 27.73 -18.14
CA GLU A 151 25.25 26.60 -18.39
C GLU A 151 26.67 26.84 -17.87
N ILE A 152 27.08 28.11 -17.69
CA ILE A 152 28.39 28.48 -17.15
C ILE A 152 28.36 28.75 -15.64
N SER A 153 27.19 28.62 -14.98
CA SER A 153 27.08 28.75 -13.52
C SER A 153 28.04 27.80 -12.79
N GLU A 154 28.55 28.23 -11.62
CA GLU A 154 29.47 27.41 -10.83
C GLU A 154 28.85 26.06 -10.44
N TYR A 155 27.53 26.04 -10.23
CA TYR A 155 26.77 24.83 -9.94
C TYR A 155 26.78 23.85 -11.12
N ARG A 156 26.49 24.32 -12.35
CA ARG A 156 26.52 23.49 -13.56
C ARG A 156 27.93 22.99 -13.87
N GLN A 157 28.93 23.85 -13.73
CA GLN A 157 30.32 23.53 -14.02
C GLN A 157 30.90 22.48 -13.07
N VAL A 158 30.52 22.49 -11.79
CA VAL A 158 30.93 21.44 -10.83
C VAL A 158 30.38 20.07 -11.24
N VAL A 159 29.10 19.99 -11.64
CA VAL A 159 28.49 18.74 -12.15
C VAL A 159 29.17 18.29 -13.44
N ALA A 160 29.37 19.20 -14.40
CA ALA A 160 30.03 18.90 -15.66
C ALA A 160 31.45 18.37 -15.46
N THR A 161 32.20 18.95 -14.51
CA THR A 161 33.54 18.52 -14.16
C THR A 161 33.56 17.13 -13.50
N ALA A 162 32.62 16.87 -12.59
CA ALA A 162 32.55 15.60 -11.87
C ALA A 162 32.30 14.41 -12.82
N PHE A 163 31.43 14.59 -13.82
CA PHE A 163 31.10 13.57 -14.83
C PHE A 163 31.95 13.68 -16.11
N LYS A 164 33.01 14.51 -16.12
CA LYS A 164 33.85 14.70 -17.30
C LYS A 164 34.45 13.37 -17.82
N PRO A 165 35.02 12.49 -16.98
CA PRO A 165 35.58 11.22 -17.47
C PRO A 165 34.54 10.33 -18.14
N PHE A 166 33.34 10.23 -17.57
CA PHE A 166 32.22 9.51 -18.20
C PHE A 166 31.85 10.13 -19.56
N SER A 167 31.76 11.45 -19.63
CA SER A 167 31.39 12.16 -20.87
C SER A 167 32.46 12.00 -21.96
N ASP A 168 33.73 12.08 -21.59
CA ASP A 168 34.85 11.86 -22.51
C ASP A 168 34.86 10.41 -23.03
N TRP A 169 34.61 9.44 -22.14
CA TRP A 169 34.48 8.02 -22.49
C TRP A 169 33.30 7.77 -23.44
N GLN A 170 32.12 8.30 -23.14
CA GLN A 170 30.91 8.14 -23.97
C GLN A 170 31.10 8.69 -25.40
N ARG A 171 31.84 9.80 -25.55
CA ARG A 171 32.13 10.39 -26.87
C ARG A 171 33.19 9.63 -27.65
N SER A 172 34.17 9.04 -26.96
CA SER A 172 35.35 8.43 -27.57
C SER A 172 35.20 6.93 -27.84
N SER A 173 34.31 6.23 -27.13
CA SER A 173 34.16 4.79 -27.30
C SER A 173 33.54 4.42 -28.63
N ARG A 174 34.20 3.49 -29.32
CA ARG A 174 33.81 2.94 -30.64
C ARG A 174 32.52 2.12 -30.60
N LEU A 175 32.12 1.67 -29.41
CA LEU A 175 30.98 0.78 -29.22
C LEU A 175 29.65 1.54 -29.16
N HIS A 176 29.69 2.86 -28.94
CA HIS A 176 28.48 3.66 -28.83
C HIS A 176 27.71 3.79 -30.15
N GLY A 177 26.39 3.90 -30.03
CA GLY A 177 25.51 4.20 -31.17
C GLY A 177 25.75 5.62 -31.66
N GLN A 178 26.28 5.80 -32.88
CA GLN A 178 26.35 7.11 -33.50
C GLN A 178 25.34 7.24 -34.66
N PRO A 179 24.70 8.42 -34.83
CA PRO A 179 24.84 9.63 -34.00
C PRO A 179 23.99 9.57 -32.71
N LEU A 180 24.61 9.90 -31.58
CA LEU A 180 23.97 10.16 -30.29
C LEU A 180 23.72 11.68 -30.17
N THR A 181 22.49 12.09 -29.85
CA THR A 181 22.17 13.50 -29.62
C THR A 181 22.32 13.79 -28.14
N SER A 182 23.28 14.63 -27.75
CA SER A 182 23.48 15.00 -26.34
C SER A 182 22.36 15.89 -25.82
N GLY A 183 21.96 15.70 -24.56
CA GLY A 183 21.03 16.57 -23.84
C GLY A 183 21.73 17.64 -23.01
N LEU A 184 21.03 18.16 -21.99
CA LEU A 184 21.50 19.31 -21.20
C LEU A 184 22.56 18.96 -20.15
N LEU A 185 22.54 17.75 -19.60
CA LEU A 185 23.49 17.31 -18.57
C LEU A 185 24.46 16.25 -19.11
N PRO A 186 25.64 16.08 -18.48
CA PRO A 186 26.54 14.98 -18.76
C PRO A 186 25.82 13.63 -18.76
N GLY A 187 25.83 12.94 -19.90
CA GLY A 187 25.16 11.64 -20.06
C GLY A 187 23.68 11.70 -20.39
N ASP A 188 23.05 12.87 -20.47
CA ASP A 188 21.74 13.00 -21.10
C ASP A 188 21.89 12.78 -22.61
N PHE A 189 21.00 12.00 -23.22
CA PHE A 189 20.99 11.80 -24.66
C PHE A 189 19.65 11.34 -25.23
N SER A 190 19.50 11.44 -26.55
CA SER A 190 18.54 10.68 -27.34
C SER A 190 19.21 9.94 -28.51
N PHE A 191 18.64 8.81 -28.90
CA PHE A 191 19.12 7.94 -29.96
C PHE A 191 17.94 7.29 -30.70
N THR A 192 18.07 7.13 -32.01
CA THR A 192 17.07 6.48 -32.87
C THR A 192 17.69 5.27 -33.57
N LEU A 193 17.10 4.09 -33.36
CA LEU A 193 17.44 2.87 -34.10
C LEU A 193 16.39 2.62 -35.19
N GLU A 194 16.82 2.65 -36.45
CA GLU A 194 16.00 2.24 -37.59
C GLU A 194 16.35 0.81 -37.99
N LYS A 195 15.36 -0.09 -37.97
CA LYS A 195 15.52 -1.49 -38.42
C LYS A 195 14.36 -1.86 -39.34
N GLY A 196 14.64 -2.03 -40.62
CA GLY A 196 13.60 -2.23 -41.62
C GLY A 196 12.67 -1.01 -41.69
N ASP A 197 11.37 -1.22 -41.44
CA ASP A 197 10.36 -0.15 -41.39
C ASP A 197 10.06 0.32 -39.96
N VAL A 198 10.77 -0.17 -38.94
CA VAL A 198 10.50 0.12 -37.53
C VAL A 198 11.55 1.07 -36.96
N SER A 199 11.09 2.06 -36.20
CA SER A 199 11.91 3.04 -35.49
C SER A 199 11.75 2.90 -33.97
N LEU A 200 12.87 2.69 -33.26
CA LEU A 200 12.93 2.65 -31.80
C LEU A 200 13.69 3.87 -31.28
N GLY A 201 13.04 4.68 -30.45
CA GLY A 201 13.67 5.79 -29.76
C GLY A 201 14.22 5.37 -28.39
N VAL A 202 15.40 5.84 -28.02
CA VAL A 202 15.96 5.67 -26.67
C VAL A 202 16.36 7.04 -26.12
N VAL A 203 15.91 7.36 -24.92
CA VAL A 203 16.31 8.55 -24.16
C VAL A 203 17.04 8.11 -22.91
N GLY A 204 18.20 8.69 -22.65
CA GLY A 204 18.92 8.52 -21.40
C GLY A 204 18.97 9.83 -20.62
N LEU A 205 18.66 9.79 -19.33
CA LEU A 205 18.72 10.96 -18.43
C LEU A 205 19.62 10.67 -17.23
N ASN A 206 20.54 11.59 -16.94
CA ASN A 206 21.41 11.51 -15.78
C ASN A 206 20.62 11.82 -14.51
N SER A 207 20.23 10.78 -13.78
CA SER A 207 19.56 10.88 -12.47
C SER A 207 20.52 11.04 -11.29
N ALA A 208 21.84 11.05 -11.51
CA ALA A 208 22.87 11.07 -10.48
C ALA A 208 23.54 12.44 -10.31
N PHE A 209 23.12 13.46 -11.08
CA PHE A 209 23.81 14.74 -11.17
C PHE A 209 23.90 15.52 -9.84
N LEU A 210 22.97 15.30 -8.90
CA LEU A 210 22.99 15.90 -7.56
C LEU A 210 23.79 15.07 -6.53
N GLN A 211 24.09 13.80 -6.78
CA GLN A 211 24.76 12.92 -5.81
C GLN A 211 26.28 13.07 -5.81
N LEU A 212 26.75 14.30 -5.56
CA LEU A 212 28.17 14.65 -5.62
C LEU A 212 28.97 14.13 -4.42
N THR A 213 28.32 13.82 -3.30
CA THR A 213 28.95 13.33 -2.06
C THR A 213 28.50 11.91 -1.69
N ALA A 214 29.19 11.28 -0.74
CA ALA A 214 28.91 9.92 -0.27
C ALA A 214 27.79 9.85 0.79
N GLU A 215 27.02 10.93 0.97
CA GLU A 215 25.90 10.98 1.90
C GLU A 215 24.69 10.16 1.37
N ASN A 216 23.65 10.01 2.19
CA ASN A 216 22.40 9.41 1.74
C ASN A 216 21.54 10.44 0.97
N PHE A 217 21.19 10.10 -0.26
CA PHE A 217 20.38 10.92 -1.18
C PHE A 217 19.00 10.30 -1.50
N GLU A 218 18.60 9.22 -0.81
CA GLU A 218 17.24 8.70 -0.92
C GLU A 218 16.22 9.82 -0.59
N GLY A 219 15.23 10.01 -1.47
CA GLY A 219 14.26 11.10 -1.39
C GLY A 219 14.82 12.51 -1.63
N LYS A 220 16.03 12.67 -2.19
CA LYS A 220 16.67 13.99 -2.39
C LYS A 220 17.08 14.29 -3.83
N LEU A 221 17.07 13.31 -4.73
CA LEU A 221 17.50 13.52 -6.10
C LEU A 221 16.44 14.21 -6.96
N ALA A 222 16.87 14.74 -8.10
CA ALA A 222 16.02 15.38 -9.08
C ALA A 222 16.14 14.68 -10.44
N LEU A 223 15.03 14.64 -11.17
CA LEU A 223 14.97 14.42 -12.60
C LEU A 223 14.00 15.46 -13.14
N ASP A 224 14.45 16.26 -14.10
CA ASP A 224 13.72 17.46 -14.50
C ASP A 224 13.25 17.37 -15.96
N ALA A 225 12.04 17.86 -16.24
CA ALA A 225 11.46 17.89 -17.58
C ALA A 225 12.36 18.62 -18.60
N ARG A 226 13.16 19.61 -18.15
CA ARG A 226 14.15 20.30 -18.98
C ARG A 226 15.20 19.35 -19.55
N GLN A 227 15.66 18.35 -18.80
CA GLN A 227 16.59 17.34 -19.30
C GLN A 227 15.97 16.56 -20.47
N PHE A 228 14.72 16.13 -20.30
CA PHE A 228 13.99 15.37 -21.31
C PHE A 228 13.74 16.19 -22.58
N GLN A 229 13.26 17.43 -22.44
CA GLN A 229 13.07 18.34 -23.56
C GLN A 229 14.39 18.60 -24.30
N GLY A 230 15.47 18.92 -23.57
CA GLY A 230 16.76 19.20 -24.18
C GLY A 230 17.38 17.99 -24.88
N ALA A 231 17.27 16.78 -24.31
CA ALA A 231 17.72 15.54 -24.95
C ALA A 231 16.99 15.27 -26.28
N CYS A 232 15.75 15.75 -26.42
CA CYS A 232 14.94 15.62 -27.63
C CYS A 232 15.05 16.82 -28.58
N GLY A 233 16.01 17.74 -28.36
CA GLY A 233 16.19 18.92 -29.22
C GLY A 233 15.17 20.04 -28.97
N GLY A 234 14.53 20.05 -27.80
CA GLY A 234 13.59 21.10 -27.36
C GLY A 234 12.11 20.79 -27.61
N ASP A 235 11.79 19.71 -28.34
CA ASP A 235 10.42 19.25 -28.57
C ASP A 235 10.34 17.74 -28.39
N SER A 236 10.16 17.31 -27.15
CA SER A 236 10.03 15.89 -26.81
C SER A 236 8.80 15.24 -27.43
N SER A 237 7.72 15.99 -27.63
CA SER A 237 6.48 15.46 -28.19
C SER A 237 6.63 15.09 -29.66
N ASP A 238 7.21 15.98 -30.47
CA ASP A 238 7.50 15.70 -31.88
C ASP A 238 8.56 14.61 -32.02
N TRP A 239 9.58 14.59 -31.16
CA TRP A 239 10.59 13.53 -31.17
C TRP A 239 9.98 12.16 -30.88
N LEU A 240 9.15 12.04 -29.83
CA LEU A 240 8.44 10.80 -29.48
C LEU A 240 7.54 10.31 -30.61
N ALA A 241 6.82 11.21 -31.27
CA ALA A 241 5.87 10.89 -32.35
C ALA A 241 6.53 10.30 -33.62
N ARG A 242 7.86 10.41 -33.76
CA ARG A 242 8.62 9.86 -34.89
C ARG A 242 8.96 8.36 -34.73
N HIS A 243 8.77 7.80 -33.54
CA HIS A 243 9.19 6.43 -33.20
C HIS A 243 7.98 5.52 -32.97
N ASP A 244 8.10 4.25 -33.36
CA ASP A 244 7.06 3.25 -33.15
C ASP A 244 7.00 2.77 -31.69
N ALA A 245 8.16 2.75 -31.02
CA ALA A 245 8.32 2.47 -29.59
C ALA A 245 9.46 3.30 -29.00
N THR A 246 9.45 3.51 -27.67
CA THR A 246 10.42 4.36 -26.98
C THR A 246 10.87 3.79 -25.63
N ILE A 247 12.16 3.92 -25.31
CA ILE A 247 12.77 3.45 -24.05
C ILE A 247 13.40 4.61 -23.29
N LEU A 248 13.12 4.72 -21.99
CA LEU A 248 13.80 5.64 -21.08
C LEU A 248 14.86 4.89 -20.27
N LEU A 249 16.06 5.46 -20.14
CA LEU A 249 17.14 4.98 -19.27
C LEU A 249 17.41 6.00 -18.16
N THR A 250 17.40 5.56 -16.90
CA THR A 250 17.91 6.31 -15.74
C THR A 250 18.74 5.38 -14.87
N HIS A 251 19.47 5.88 -13.87
CA HIS A 251 20.17 4.99 -12.92
C HIS A 251 19.33 4.73 -11.67
N HIS A 252 18.82 5.79 -11.03
CA HIS A 252 18.12 5.70 -9.75
C HIS A 252 16.65 5.29 -9.88
N PRO A 253 16.09 4.53 -8.92
CA PRO A 253 14.66 4.29 -8.80
C PRO A 253 13.90 5.55 -8.33
N GLN A 254 12.57 5.55 -8.49
CA GLN A 254 11.74 6.71 -8.17
C GLN A 254 11.77 7.13 -6.69
N ASN A 255 11.92 6.19 -5.75
CA ASN A 255 12.01 6.51 -4.31
C ASN A 255 13.27 7.29 -3.91
N TRP A 256 14.26 7.38 -4.81
CA TRP A 256 15.44 8.24 -4.60
C TRP A 256 15.21 9.68 -5.03
N LEU A 257 14.17 9.93 -5.83
CA LEU A 257 13.76 11.27 -6.20
C LEU A 257 13.01 11.93 -5.04
N HIS A 258 13.21 13.23 -4.87
CA HIS A 258 12.40 14.02 -3.94
C HIS A 258 10.92 14.00 -4.34
N PRO A 259 9.95 14.07 -3.39
CA PRO A 259 8.52 14.01 -3.73
C PRO A 259 8.06 15.00 -4.80
N ASN A 260 8.62 16.21 -4.82
CA ASN A 260 8.34 17.20 -5.87
C ASN A 260 8.91 16.78 -7.24
N ALA A 261 10.07 16.13 -7.28
CA ALA A 261 10.63 15.55 -8.50
C ALA A 261 9.83 14.33 -8.97
N VAL A 262 9.32 13.48 -8.06
CA VAL A 262 8.47 12.33 -8.42
C VAL A 262 7.23 12.78 -9.17
N SER A 263 6.52 13.79 -8.64
CA SER A 263 5.31 14.32 -9.28
C SER A 263 5.61 14.84 -10.69
N SER A 264 6.65 15.67 -10.84
CA SER A 264 7.09 16.19 -12.15
C SER A 264 7.55 15.07 -13.10
N PHE A 265 8.32 14.11 -12.61
CA PHE A 265 8.77 12.95 -13.38
C PHE A 265 7.58 12.12 -13.90
N GLU A 266 6.57 11.87 -13.08
CA GLU A 266 5.38 11.12 -13.47
C GLU A 266 4.45 11.87 -14.43
N GLN A 267 4.41 13.20 -14.35
CA GLN A 267 3.51 14.04 -15.15
C GLN A 267 4.13 14.48 -16.48
N GLU A 268 5.43 14.79 -16.51
CA GLU A 268 6.11 15.41 -17.64
C GLU A 268 6.98 14.42 -18.42
N ILE A 269 7.69 13.52 -17.73
CA ILE A 269 8.64 12.59 -18.37
C ILE A 269 7.96 11.25 -18.65
N LEU A 270 7.34 10.63 -17.65
CA LEU A 270 6.56 9.40 -17.78
C LEU A 270 5.08 9.65 -18.11
N ALA A 271 4.73 10.85 -18.60
CA ALA A 271 3.37 11.19 -19.04
C ALA A 271 2.78 10.11 -19.96
N SER A 272 1.45 9.96 -19.93
CA SER A 272 0.54 8.86 -20.32
C SER A 272 0.73 8.09 -21.65
N ASP A 273 1.97 7.76 -22.02
CA ASP A 273 2.44 6.79 -23.03
C ASP A 273 3.90 7.06 -23.41
N ASN A 274 4.53 8.18 -22.98
CA ASN A 274 5.82 8.73 -23.44
C ASN A 274 6.87 7.65 -23.73
N PHE A 275 7.01 6.70 -22.81
CA PHE A 275 7.91 5.57 -22.95
C PHE A 275 7.17 4.23 -22.90
N THR A 276 7.47 3.37 -23.86
CA THR A 276 7.05 1.96 -23.87
C THR A 276 7.65 1.19 -22.69
N LEU A 277 8.87 1.56 -22.29
CA LEU A 277 9.65 0.91 -21.26
C LEU A 277 10.60 1.92 -20.58
N HIS A 278 10.71 1.86 -19.25
CA HIS A 278 11.69 2.57 -18.44
C HIS A 278 12.63 1.55 -17.78
N LEU A 279 13.93 1.67 -18.04
CA LEU A 279 14.98 0.80 -17.50
C LEU A 279 15.87 1.59 -16.53
N PHE A 280 16.16 1.00 -15.37
CA PHE A 280 17.06 1.60 -14.38
C PHE A 280 17.78 0.56 -13.50
N GLY A 281 18.69 1.00 -12.63
CA GLY A 281 19.58 0.18 -11.81
C GLY A 281 19.57 0.56 -10.32
N HIS A 282 20.76 0.67 -9.73
CA HIS A 282 21.05 1.21 -8.38
C HIS A 282 20.74 0.29 -7.18
N MET A 283 19.57 -0.36 -7.13
CA MET A 283 19.27 -1.33 -6.07
C MET A 283 19.71 -2.74 -6.49
N HIS A 284 20.32 -3.47 -5.58
CA HIS A 284 20.95 -4.78 -5.86
C HIS A 284 19.96 -5.96 -6.01
N LEU A 285 18.67 -5.67 -6.25
CA LEU A 285 17.59 -6.61 -6.51
C LEU A 285 16.94 -6.25 -7.86
N GLY A 286 16.71 -7.23 -8.73
CA GLY A 286 15.91 -7.01 -9.95
C GLY A 286 14.42 -6.92 -9.61
N ALA A 287 13.71 -5.96 -10.20
CA ALA A 287 12.27 -5.74 -10.01
C ALA A 287 11.62 -5.32 -11.33
N SER A 288 10.42 -5.81 -11.62
CA SER A 288 9.62 -5.38 -12.78
C SER A 288 8.26 -4.91 -12.29
N GLN A 289 7.84 -3.72 -12.71
CA GLN A 289 6.58 -3.11 -12.31
C GLN A 289 5.85 -2.60 -13.56
N SER A 290 4.58 -2.99 -13.70
CA SER A 290 3.67 -2.42 -14.69
C SER A 290 2.59 -1.64 -13.94
N THR A 291 2.53 -0.32 -14.12
CA THR A 291 1.57 0.55 -13.44
C THR A 291 0.58 1.15 -14.43
N ARG A 292 -0.70 1.14 -14.09
CA ARG A 292 -1.77 1.70 -14.91
C ARG A 292 -2.57 2.66 -14.05
N ARG A 293 -2.54 3.97 -14.35
CA ARG A 293 -3.27 5.00 -13.58
C ARG A 293 -4.42 5.55 -14.42
N GLY A 294 -5.62 5.64 -13.82
CA GLY A 294 -6.80 6.27 -14.43
C GLY A 294 -7.26 5.67 -15.77
N GLY A 295 -6.96 4.39 -16.05
CA GLY A 295 -7.28 3.75 -17.34
C GLY A 295 -6.31 4.06 -18.50
N GLY A 296 -5.21 4.77 -18.25
CA GLY A 296 -4.19 5.09 -19.27
C GLY A 296 -3.34 3.87 -19.70
N THR A 297 -2.48 4.08 -20.69
CA THR A 297 -1.54 3.05 -21.20
C THR A 297 -0.64 2.53 -20.07
N PRO A 298 -0.41 1.21 -19.94
CA PRO A 298 0.45 0.67 -18.90
C PRO A 298 1.88 1.20 -19.02
N ARG A 299 2.40 1.77 -17.91
CA ARG A 299 3.80 2.20 -17.75
C ARG A 299 4.61 1.01 -17.27
N ARG A 300 5.66 0.64 -18.01
CA ARG A 300 6.51 -0.50 -17.71
C ARG A 300 7.86 0.00 -17.21
N SER A 301 8.21 -0.39 -15.99
CA SER A 301 9.45 0.00 -15.33
C SER A 301 10.20 -1.27 -14.89
N ILE A 302 11.45 -1.41 -15.33
CA ILE A 302 12.28 -2.58 -15.02
C ILE A 302 13.59 -2.13 -14.40
N GLN A 303 13.80 -2.58 -13.16
CA GLN A 303 15.05 -2.47 -12.45
C GLN A 303 15.92 -3.69 -12.77
N GLY A 304 17.08 -3.44 -13.38
CA GLY A 304 18.06 -4.47 -13.69
C GLY A 304 18.74 -4.99 -12.42
N PRO A 305 18.98 -6.31 -12.29
CA PRO A 305 19.87 -6.82 -11.26
C PRO A 305 21.31 -6.39 -11.55
N SER A 306 22.11 -6.20 -10.50
CA SER A 306 23.52 -5.85 -10.64
C SER A 306 24.26 -6.96 -11.38
N LEU A 307 25.10 -6.60 -12.35
CA LEU A 307 25.98 -7.59 -12.98
C LEU A 307 27.05 -8.05 -11.96
N PHE A 308 27.55 -7.13 -11.12
CA PHE A 308 28.64 -7.36 -10.16
C PHE A 308 28.52 -6.57 -8.84
N GLY A 309 27.68 -7.06 -7.91
CA GLY A 309 27.58 -6.48 -6.57
C GLY A 309 28.43 -7.23 -5.52
N LEU A 310 28.96 -6.55 -4.49
CA LEU A 310 29.56 -7.25 -3.34
C LEU A 310 28.53 -8.09 -2.59
N GLU A 311 28.91 -9.31 -2.17
CA GLU A 311 28.06 -10.12 -1.29
C GLU A 311 27.76 -9.42 0.05
N GLU A 312 28.61 -8.45 0.46
CA GLU A 312 28.43 -7.59 1.64
C GLU A 312 28.96 -6.17 1.35
N PHE A 313 28.16 -5.13 1.56
CA PHE A 313 28.62 -3.73 1.53
C PHE A 313 27.90 -2.90 2.60
N GLY A 314 28.67 -2.05 3.29
CA GLY A 314 28.21 -1.23 4.42
C GLY A 314 28.67 -1.78 5.78
N GLU A 315 28.96 -0.89 6.73
CA GLU A 315 29.34 -1.25 8.12
C GLU A 315 28.21 -1.97 8.89
N GLU A 316 27.01 -2.04 8.31
CA GLU A 316 25.87 -2.84 8.78
C GLU A 316 25.56 -3.95 7.74
N SER A 317 26.29 -5.05 7.85
CA SER A 317 26.18 -6.23 6.97
C SER A 317 24.79 -6.90 7.06
N ARG A 318 24.04 -7.00 5.93
CA ARG A 318 22.93 -7.99 5.77
C ARG A 318 22.22 -8.14 4.41
N ILE A 319 22.67 -7.55 3.29
CA ILE A 319 21.97 -7.70 1.99
C ILE A 319 22.77 -8.62 1.05
N GLN A 320 22.24 -9.83 0.78
CA GLN A 320 22.74 -10.69 -0.30
C GLN A 320 22.36 -10.10 -1.65
N ARG A 321 23.35 -9.64 -2.43
CA ARG A 321 23.12 -9.09 -3.78
C ARG A 321 22.87 -10.21 -4.81
N ILE A 322 21.95 -10.00 -5.76
CA ILE A 322 21.75 -10.90 -6.91
C ILE A 322 22.62 -10.45 -8.07
N HIS A 323 23.28 -11.41 -8.72
CA HIS A 323 24.00 -11.18 -9.97
C HIS A 323 23.14 -11.56 -11.15
N GLY A 324 23.07 -10.72 -12.18
CA GLY A 324 22.21 -10.99 -13.32
C GLY A 324 22.27 -9.93 -14.42
N TYR A 325 21.41 -10.11 -15.42
CA TYR A 325 21.12 -9.10 -16.44
C TYR A 325 19.68 -9.28 -16.93
N VAL A 326 19.17 -8.30 -17.68
CA VAL A 326 17.88 -8.43 -18.36
C VAL A 326 18.11 -8.45 -19.86
N ALA A 327 17.45 -9.35 -20.57
CA ALA A 327 17.37 -9.31 -22.03
C ALA A 327 15.94 -8.98 -22.44
N GLY A 328 15.78 -8.26 -23.55
CA GLY A 328 14.46 -7.86 -24.04
C GLY A 328 14.34 -7.91 -25.56
N GLN A 329 13.11 -8.03 -26.03
CA GLN A 329 12.74 -8.00 -27.44
C GLN A 329 11.42 -7.25 -27.62
N ILE A 330 11.33 -6.40 -28.65
CA ILE A 330 10.08 -5.86 -29.17
C ILE A 330 9.90 -6.43 -30.57
N ASP A 331 8.81 -7.17 -30.76
CA ASP A 331 8.33 -7.60 -32.07
C ASP A 331 7.23 -6.63 -32.52
N ILE A 332 7.41 -5.98 -33.67
CA ILE A 332 6.42 -5.04 -34.23
C ILE A 332 5.88 -5.58 -35.55
N GLU A 333 4.55 -5.68 -35.64
CA GLU A 333 3.79 -6.06 -36.83
C GLU A 333 2.64 -5.07 -37.07
N LYS A 334 2.82 -4.14 -38.03
CA LYS A 334 1.81 -3.13 -38.47
C LYS A 334 0.98 -2.46 -37.36
N SER A 335 -0.05 -3.12 -36.84
CA SER A 335 -0.98 -2.64 -35.80
C SER A 335 -0.65 -3.08 -34.38
N ASP A 336 0.19 -4.10 -34.20
CA ASP A 336 0.40 -4.77 -32.93
C ASP A 336 1.89 -4.93 -32.63
N ALA A 337 2.25 -4.79 -31.36
CA ALA A 337 3.61 -5.01 -30.89
C ALA A 337 3.62 -5.91 -29.65
N THR A 338 4.66 -6.72 -29.52
CA THR A 338 4.85 -7.63 -28.40
C THR A 338 6.18 -7.33 -27.73
N LEU A 339 6.16 -7.00 -26.45
CA LEU A 339 7.33 -6.87 -25.60
C LEU A 339 7.58 -8.20 -24.89
N SER A 340 8.78 -8.76 -25.02
CA SER A 340 9.23 -9.95 -24.29
C SER A 340 10.47 -9.64 -23.46
N ILE A 341 10.48 -10.03 -22.19
CA ILE A 341 11.58 -9.77 -21.25
C ILE A 341 12.04 -11.07 -20.60
N TRP A 342 13.34 -11.36 -20.68
CA TRP A 342 14.02 -12.48 -20.03
C TRP A 342 14.91 -11.98 -18.89
N PRO A 343 14.42 -11.93 -17.64
CA PRO A 343 15.25 -11.64 -16.48
C PRO A 343 16.17 -12.83 -16.20
N ARG A 344 17.47 -12.54 -16.00
CA ARG A 344 18.51 -13.55 -15.76
C ARG A 344 19.10 -13.33 -14.38
N ALA A 345 19.18 -14.38 -13.57
CA ALA A 345 19.73 -14.33 -12.22
C ALA A 345 20.64 -15.53 -11.95
N ALA A 346 21.70 -15.30 -11.18
CA ALA A 346 22.61 -16.33 -10.73
C ALA A 346 21.99 -17.08 -9.54
N THR A 347 21.90 -18.40 -9.64
CA THR A 347 21.37 -19.27 -8.58
C THR A 347 22.45 -20.22 -8.09
N LEU A 348 22.44 -20.51 -6.78
CA LEU A 348 23.32 -21.51 -6.17
C LEU A 348 22.74 -22.91 -6.46
N LYS A 349 23.51 -23.74 -7.18
CA LYS A 349 23.20 -25.17 -7.38
C LYS A 349 23.95 -26.03 -6.36
N GLU A 350 23.46 -27.26 -6.16
CA GLU A 350 24.14 -28.27 -5.34
C GLU A 350 25.63 -28.37 -5.71
N GLY A 351 26.51 -28.22 -4.72
CA GLY A 351 27.96 -28.18 -4.91
C GLY A 351 28.63 -26.79 -4.86
N ASN A 352 27.93 -25.74 -4.38
CA ASN A 352 28.45 -24.36 -4.27
C ASN A 352 28.85 -23.72 -5.61
N PHE A 353 28.18 -24.11 -6.69
CA PHE A 353 28.39 -23.52 -8.01
C PHE A 353 27.25 -22.56 -8.36
N ARG A 354 27.61 -21.31 -8.71
CA ARG A 354 26.66 -20.31 -9.22
C ARG A 354 26.45 -20.56 -10.71
N ALA A 355 25.21 -20.79 -11.11
CA ALA A 355 24.82 -20.93 -12.51
C ALA A 355 23.86 -19.80 -12.90
N LEU A 356 24.09 -19.19 -14.05
CA LEU A 356 23.22 -18.13 -14.57
C LEU A 356 22.07 -18.73 -15.40
N GLY A 357 20.85 -18.30 -15.13
CA GLY A 357 19.65 -18.83 -15.78
C GLY A 357 18.43 -17.89 -15.66
N PRO A 358 17.24 -18.33 -16.09
CA PRO A 358 16.00 -17.57 -15.88
C PRO A 358 15.80 -17.27 -14.38
N ASP A 359 15.39 -16.05 -14.05
CA ASP A 359 15.11 -15.69 -12.67
C ASP A 359 13.87 -16.44 -12.15
N SER A 360 14.08 -17.44 -11.28
CA SER A 360 13.00 -18.27 -10.74
C SER A 360 12.05 -17.53 -9.81
N ARG A 361 12.32 -16.26 -9.49
CA ARG A 361 11.43 -15.39 -8.71
C ARG A 361 10.44 -14.63 -9.59
N ALA A 362 10.69 -14.58 -10.90
CA ALA A 362 9.78 -13.98 -11.86
C ALA A 362 8.76 -15.03 -12.36
N ASN A 363 7.52 -14.60 -12.63
CA ASN A 363 6.53 -15.43 -13.30
C ASN A 363 6.81 -15.43 -14.81
N LEU A 364 7.40 -16.50 -15.31
CA LEU A 364 7.89 -16.61 -16.69
C LEU A 364 7.10 -17.68 -17.48
N ASP A 365 6.90 -17.43 -18.77
CA ASP A 365 6.30 -18.36 -19.73
C ASP A 365 7.24 -19.55 -20.04
N GLU A 366 6.79 -20.47 -20.89
CA GLU A 366 7.56 -21.64 -21.32
C GLU A 366 8.88 -21.29 -22.04
N ARG A 367 8.97 -20.07 -22.60
CA ARG A 367 10.19 -19.53 -23.22
C ARG A 367 11.13 -18.90 -22.19
N GLY A 368 10.74 -18.84 -20.92
CA GLY A 368 11.47 -18.20 -19.85
C GLY A 368 11.40 -16.67 -19.93
N ALA A 369 10.36 -16.12 -20.57
CA ALA A 369 10.10 -14.69 -20.66
C ALA A 369 8.78 -14.32 -20.00
N TRP A 370 8.67 -13.07 -19.57
CA TRP A 370 7.37 -12.43 -19.43
C TRP A 370 7.07 -11.63 -20.70
N THR A 371 5.86 -11.76 -21.23
CA THR A 371 5.44 -11.16 -22.50
C THR A 371 4.17 -10.31 -22.34
N GLU A 372 4.13 -9.15 -22.97
CA GLU A 372 2.98 -8.24 -22.98
C GLU A 372 2.79 -7.61 -24.37
N THR A 373 1.55 -7.49 -24.82
CA THR A 373 1.20 -6.82 -26.09
C THR A 373 0.90 -5.33 -25.88
N PHE A 374 1.29 -4.50 -26.84
CA PHE A 374 0.98 -3.07 -26.86
C PHE A 374 0.76 -2.56 -28.29
N THR A 375 0.09 -1.41 -28.42
CA THR A 375 -0.09 -0.76 -29.72
C THR A 375 1.11 0.15 -30.00
N PRO A 376 1.87 -0.07 -31.08
CA PRO A 376 2.94 0.84 -31.48
C PRO A 376 2.37 2.21 -31.88
N ARG A 377 3.13 3.30 -31.67
CA ARG A 377 2.64 4.69 -31.82
C ARG A 377 2.18 5.06 -33.23
N GLY A 378 2.50 4.25 -34.24
CA GLY A 378 2.07 4.41 -35.63
C GLY A 378 2.74 5.59 -36.33
N LYS A 379 3.16 5.40 -37.58
CA LYS A 379 3.73 6.47 -38.41
C LYS A 379 2.66 7.52 -38.73
N ARG A 380 2.51 8.57 -37.91
CA ARG A 380 1.88 9.82 -38.37
C ARG A 380 2.65 10.28 -39.61
N GLY A 381 1.92 10.51 -40.70
CA GLY A 381 2.47 10.65 -42.05
C GLY A 381 3.69 11.57 -42.13
N ARG A 382 4.81 11.02 -42.61
CA ARG A 382 6.02 11.75 -43.00
C ARG A 382 5.65 12.89 -43.96
N LYS A 383 5.59 14.14 -43.49
CA LYS A 383 6.01 15.27 -44.33
C LYS A 383 7.52 15.38 -44.18
N ARG A 384 8.22 14.85 -45.19
CA ARG A 384 9.65 15.04 -45.40
C ARG A 384 9.94 16.55 -45.37
N LEU A 385 10.75 17.00 -44.42
CA LEU A 385 11.20 18.39 -44.31
C LEU A 385 11.82 18.85 -45.63
N ALA A 386 11.16 19.81 -46.27
CA ALA A 386 11.74 20.70 -47.27
C ALA A 386 11.28 22.12 -46.92
N SER A 387 12.27 22.97 -46.64
CA SER A 387 12.37 24.45 -46.60
C SER A 387 11.15 25.36 -46.27
N PRO A 388 11.38 26.52 -45.62
CA PRO A 388 10.32 27.34 -45.02
C PRO A 388 9.67 28.31 -46.03
N ALA A 389 8.34 28.41 -46.04
CA ALA A 389 7.61 29.61 -46.50
C ALA A 389 6.13 29.64 -46.06
N ALA A 390 5.81 30.68 -45.27
CA ALA A 390 4.60 31.50 -45.15
C ALA A 390 3.17 30.91 -44.93
N PRO A 391 2.28 31.67 -44.24
CA PRO A 391 1.11 31.16 -43.53
C PRO A 391 -0.23 31.40 -44.27
N ALA A 392 -1.24 30.59 -43.99
CA ALA A 392 -2.65 30.98 -44.19
C ALA A 392 -3.60 30.12 -43.34
N ASP A 393 -4.40 30.85 -42.56
CA ASP A 393 -5.73 30.58 -42.00
C ASP A 393 -6.39 29.22 -42.22
N THR A 394 -6.93 28.64 -41.14
CA THR A 394 -8.37 28.36 -41.00
C THR A 394 -8.71 27.88 -39.58
N GLN A 395 -9.85 28.37 -39.07
CA GLN A 395 -10.38 28.18 -37.70
C GLN A 395 -10.82 26.73 -37.40
N PRO A 396 -10.83 26.30 -36.12
CA PRO A 396 -11.32 24.99 -35.72
C PRO A 396 -12.84 25.00 -35.48
N SER A 397 -13.55 24.08 -36.14
CA SER A 397 -14.94 23.75 -35.81
C SER A 397 -14.97 22.72 -34.66
N TRP A 398 -15.54 23.13 -33.54
CA TRP A 398 -15.92 22.28 -32.41
C TRP A 398 -17.03 21.33 -32.83
N ASN A 399 -16.81 20.01 -32.70
CA ASN A 399 -17.82 18.99 -32.39
C ASN A 399 -17.13 17.61 -32.33
N ALA A 400 -16.87 17.13 -31.13
CA ALA A 400 -16.67 15.71 -30.86
C ALA A 400 -17.39 15.39 -29.56
N GLU A 401 -18.43 14.56 -29.67
CA GLU A 401 -19.26 14.07 -28.58
C GLU A 401 -18.39 13.32 -27.56
N LEU A 402 -18.49 13.74 -26.29
CA LEU A 402 -17.83 13.11 -25.16
C LEU A 402 -18.55 11.79 -24.83
N GLU A 403 -17.93 10.66 -25.19
CA GLU A 403 -18.27 9.36 -24.60
C GLU A 403 -17.88 9.34 -23.12
N VAL A 404 -18.89 9.15 -22.26
CA VAL A 404 -18.76 9.09 -20.81
C VAL A 404 -18.40 7.67 -20.40
N GLY A 405 -17.12 7.41 -20.12
CA GLY A 405 -16.63 6.18 -19.50
C GLY A 405 -16.24 6.41 -18.04
N ALA A 406 -17.06 5.98 -17.10
CA ALA A 406 -16.68 5.90 -15.68
C ALA A 406 -15.81 4.64 -15.45
N PRO A 407 -14.67 4.71 -14.73
CA PRO A 407 -13.90 3.53 -14.38
C PRO A 407 -14.48 2.88 -13.11
N SER A 408 -14.88 1.60 -13.18
CA SER A 408 -15.40 0.86 -12.03
C SER A 408 -14.41 -0.19 -11.53
N MET A 409 -14.32 -0.33 -10.20
CA MET A 409 -13.62 -1.30 -9.34
C MET A 409 -13.95 -2.81 -9.60
N ARG A 410 -14.44 -3.15 -10.80
CA ARG A 410 -15.13 -4.41 -11.16
C ARG A 410 -14.26 -5.62 -11.49
N SER A 411 -12.93 -5.54 -11.37
CA SER A 411 -12.08 -6.56 -12.03
C SER A 411 -11.34 -7.55 -11.13
N GLN A 412 -11.59 -7.64 -9.81
CA GLN A 412 -10.85 -8.58 -8.95
C GLN A 412 -11.66 -9.41 -7.95
N LEU A 413 -12.81 -8.94 -7.47
CA LEU A 413 -13.77 -9.76 -6.72
C LEU A 413 -14.92 -10.11 -7.65
N SER A 414 -15.18 -11.40 -7.83
CA SER A 414 -16.44 -11.84 -8.42
C SER A 414 -17.52 -11.86 -7.35
N ALA A 415 -18.76 -11.61 -7.76
CA ALA A 415 -19.90 -11.69 -6.85
C ALA A 415 -19.96 -13.08 -6.15
N GLY A 416 -20.15 -13.10 -4.83
CA GLY A 416 -20.12 -14.26 -3.92
C GLY A 416 -18.73 -14.65 -3.37
N ASP A 417 -17.67 -13.92 -3.71
CA ASP A 417 -16.30 -14.28 -3.34
C ASP A 417 -16.03 -14.14 -1.85
N TYR A 418 -16.60 -13.14 -1.17
CA TYR A 418 -16.38 -12.94 0.26
C TYR A 418 -16.93 -14.10 1.08
N ALA A 419 -18.18 -14.49 0.82
CA ALA A 419 -18.83 -15.59 1.54
C ALA A 419 -18.08 -16.91 1.31
N ARG A 420 -17.62 -17.16 0.09
CA ARG A 420 -16.81 -18.34 -0.25
C ARG A 420 -15.48 -18.34 0.50
N LEU A 421 -14.76 -17.21 0.51
CA LEU A 421 -13.48 -17.08 1.21
C LEU A 421 -13.65 -17.17 2.73
N HIS A 422 -14.71 -16.59 3.29
CA HIS A 422 -15.07 -16.69 4.70
C HIS A 422 -15.36 -18.14 5.12
N GLY A 423 -16.17 -18.86 4.32
CA GLY A 423 -16.44 -20.28 4.53
C GLY A 423 -15.18 -21.14 4.47
N ARG A 424 -14.28 -20.86 3.52
CA ARG A 424 -12.97 -21.51 3.43
C ARG A 424 -12.11 -21.26 4.66
N ALA A 425 -12.01 -20.00 5.11
CA ALA A 425 -11.25 -19.65 6.32
C ALA A 425 -11.74 -20.44 7.53
N ARG A 426 -13.07 -20.50 7.71
CA ARG A 426 -13.70 -21.25 8.79
C ARG A 426 -13.34 -22.73 8.75
N LEU A 427 -13.47 -23.38 7.59
CA LEU A 427 -13.10 -24.78 7.42
C LEU A 427 -11.61 -25.01 7.74
N SER A 428 -10.71 -24.14 7.29
CA SER A 428 -9.28 -24.23 7.60
C SER A 428 -9.01 -24.10 9.11
N VAL A 429 -9.68 -23.18 9.81
CA VAL A 429 -9.51 -23.03 11.27
C VAL A 429 -10.08 -24.25 12.02
N GLU A 430 -11.22 -24.79 11.59
CA GLU A 430 -11.80 -26.01 12.18
C GLU A 430 -10.87 -27.22 12.01
N ARG A 431 -10.26 -27.38 10.82
CA ARG A 431 -9.25 -28.41 10.55
C ARG A 431 -8.00 -28.23 11.42
N LEU A 432 -7.45 -27.01 11.48
CA LEU A 432 -6.31 -26.66 12.34
C LEU A 432 -6.60 -27.04 13.81
N SER A 433 -7.77 -26.63 14.31
CA SER A 433 -8.20 -26.90 15.68
C SER A 433 -8.34 -28.40 15.94
N THR A 434 -8.83 -29.16 14.97
CA THR A 434 -8.97 -30.62 15.06
C THR A 434 -7.61 -31.31 15.14
N ILE A 435 -6.67 -30.94 14.27
CA ILE A 435 -5.30 -31.47 14.28
C ILE A 435 -4.63 -31.15 15.63
N ALA A 436 -4.71 -29.88 16.04
CA ALA A 436 -4.10 -29.41 17.28
C ALA A 436 -4.67 -30.13 18.52
N GLN A 437 -5.97 -30.39 18.57
CA GLN A 437 -6.58 -31.16 19.67
C GLN A 437 -6.13 -32.62 19.67
N LYS A 438 -6.11 -33.28 18.51
CA LYS A 438 -5.69 -34.70 18.41
C LYS A 438 -4.22 -34.90 18.81
N LEU A 439 -3.37 -33.93 18.50
CA LEU A 439 -1.93 -33.99 18.75
C LEU A 439 -1.51 -33.30 20.04
N SER A 440 -2.46 -32.82 20.86
CA SER A 440 -2.22 -32.11 22.11
C SER A 440 -1.38 -30.84 21.95
N TRP A 441 -1.56 -30.11 20.85
CA TRP A 441 -0.94 -28.81 20.60
C TRP A 441 -1.80 -27.67 21.15
N TYR A 442 -1.68 -27.43 22.45
CA TYR A 442 -2.54 -26.52 23.19
C TYR A 442 -2.45 -25.05 22.74
N ASN A 443 -1.30 -24.60 22.24
CA ASN A 443 -1.13 -23.25 21.72
C ASN A 443 -1.87 -23.08 20.39
N VAL A 444 -1.64 -24.00 19.44
CA VAL A 444 -2.29 -23.99 18.12
C VAL A 444 -3.82 -24.14 18.27
N ALA A 445 -4.28 -24.98 19.19
CA ALA A 445 -5.71 -25.14 19.47
C ALA A 445 -6.36 -23.87 20.04
N GLU A 446 -5.63 -23.09 20.84
CA GLU A 446 -6.11 -21.81 21.36
C GLU A 446 -6.13 -20.73 20.27
N GLN A 447 -5.09 -20.67 19.44
CA GLN A 447 -5.08 -19.80 18.25
C GLN A 447 -6.27 -20.08 17.33
N GLY A 448 -6.57 -21.36 17.10
CA GLY A 448 -7.74 -21.78 16.34
C GLY A 448 -9.06 -21.28 16.97
N LYS A 449 -9.21 -21.38 18.29
CA LYS A 449 -10.38 -20.83 19.00
C LYS A 449 -10.51 -19.32 18.84
N ASP A 450 -9.40 -18.58 18.92
CA ASP A 450 -9.43 -17.13 18.76
C ASP A 450 -9.74 -16.71 17.31
N LEU A 451 -9.22 -17.45 16.32
CA LEU A 451 -9.57 -17.23 14.92
C LEU A 451 -11.05 -17.53 14.63
N LEU A 452 -11.63 -18.57 15.24
CA LEU A 452 -13.07 -18.84 15.16
C LEU A 452 -13.88 -17.69 15.74
N LYS A 453 -13.50 -17.16 16.92
CA LYS A 453 -14.18 -15.98 17.50
C LYS A 453 -14.20 -14.80 16.53
N VAL A 454 -13.08 -14.55 15.83
CA VAL A 454 -13.00 -13.46 14.82
C VAL A 454 -13.87 -13.76 13.60
N LEU A 455 -13.88 -15.01 13.11
CA LEU A 455 -14.73 -15.42 11.97
C LEU A 455 -16.22 -15.43 12.30
N HIS A 456 -16.59 -15.59 13.57
CA HIS A 456 -17.98 -15.46 14.02
C HIS A 456 -18.47 -14.01 14.05
N GLN A 457 -17.57 -13.03 13.99
CA GLN A 457 -17.98 -11.64 13.89
C GLN A 457 -18.55 -11.37 12.50
N GLU A 458 -19.66 -10.65 12.47
CA GLU A 458 -20.33 -10.32 11.22
C GLU A 458 -19.56 -9.26 10.40
N PRO A 459 -19.84 -9.15 9.08
CA PRO A 459 -19.29 -8.08 8.22
C PRO A 459 -19.51 -6.67 8.76
N TYR A 460 -18.78 -5.70 8.22
CA TYR A 460 -18.88 -4.30 8.66
C TYR A 460 -20.31 -3.78 8.47
N ARG A 461 -20.92 -3.33 9.55
CA ARG A 461 -22.35 -3.02 9.60
C ARG A 461 -22.60 -1.53 9.41
N VAL A 462 -23.18 -1.18 8.26
CA VAL A 462 -23.69 0.17 7.95
C VAL A 462 -25.20 0.19 8.24
N VAL A 463 -25.61 0.94 9.25
CA VAL A 463 -27.02 1.02 9.66
C VAL A 463 -27.67 2.28 9.09
N ILE A 464 -28.76 2.11 8.37
CA ILE A 464 -29.55 3.21 7.80
C ILE A 464 -30.71 3.51 8.75
N THR A 465 -30.71 4.70 9.33
CA THR A 465 -31.67 5.15 10.33
C THR A 465 -32.31 6.47 9.94
N GLY A 466 -33.38 6.87 10.62
CA GLY A 466 -34.16 8.06 10.30
C GLY A 466 -35.63 7.87 10.58
N LYS A 467 -36.39 8.98 10.60
CA LYS A 467 -37.85 8.96 10.73
C LYS A 467 -38.51 8.11 9.65
N SER A 468 -39.72 7.67 9.93
CA SER A 468 -40.59 7.04 8.96
C SER A 468 -40.76 7.96 7.74
N ARG A 469 -40.78 7.36 6.55
CA ARG A 469 -40.92 8.07 5.26
C ARG A 469 -39.76 9.00 4.87
N ALA A 470 -38.65 9.02 5.60
CA ALA A 470 -37.44 9.77 5.19
C ALA A 470 -36.76 9.22 3.92
N GLY A 471 -37.13 8.01 3.49
CA GLY A 471 -36.57 7.36 2.30
C GLY A 471 -35.37 6.45 2.58
N LYS A 472 -35.30 5.86 3.78
CA LYS A 472 -34.27 4.89 4.20
C LYS A 472 -34.14 3.71 3.23
N SER A 473 -35.24 2.98 3.00
CA SER A 473 -35.30 1.83 2.09
C SER A 473 -34.98 2.21 0.64
N THR A 474 -35.32 3.44 0.22
CA THR A 474 -34.95 3.98 -1.11
C THR A 474 -33.44 4.22 -1.20
N LEU A 475 -32.84 4.81 -0.17
CA LEU A 475 -31.39 5.00 -0.10
C LEU A 475 -30.65 3.66 -0.08
N LEU A 476 -31.14 2.68 0.68
CA LEU A 476 -30.55 1.35 0.73
C LEU A 476 -30.60 0.67 -0.66
N ASN A 477 -31.74 0.70 -1.33
CA ASN A 477 -31.83 0.20 -2.72
C ASN A 477 -30.90 0.96 -3.69
N ALA A 478 -30.65 2.25 -3.46
CA ALA A 478 -29.68 3.04 -4.25
C ALA A 478 -28.22 2.62 -3.98
N LEU A 479 -27.86 2.36 -2.72
CA LEU A 479 -26.54 1.84 -2.31
C LEU A 479 -26.26 0.48 -2.94
N VAL A 480 -27.19 -0.47 -2.81
CA VAL A 480 -27.09 -1.81 -3.40
C VAL A 480 -27.25 -1.80 -4.93
N GLY A 481 -27.95 -0.81 -5.48
CA GLY A 481 -28.26 -0.75 -6.92
C GLY A 481 -29.37 -1.71 -7.36
N ARG A 482 -30.05 -2.37 -6.42
CA ARG A 482 -31.16 -3.32 -6.66
C ARG A 482 -32.38 -2.93 -5.83
N ALA A 483 -33.57 -3.25 -6.33
CA ALA A 483 -34.83 -3.06 -5.60
C ALA A 483 -35.12 -4.29 -4.72
N ILE A 484 -34.62 -4.26 -3.47
CA ILE A 484 -34.77 -5.36 -2.50
C ILE A 484 -35.68 -4.94 -1.35
N CYS A 485 -35.42 -3.78 -0.75
CA CYS A 485 -36.26 -3.27 0.33
C CYS A 485 -37.56 -2.67 -0.24
N PRO A 486 -38.72 -2.91 0.39
CA PRO A 486 -39.98 -2.36 -0.07
C PRO A 486 -40.03 -0.83 0.04
N VAL A 487 -40.35 -0.16 -1.07
CA VAL A 487 -40.53 1.31 -1.13
C VAL A 487 -41.98 1.65 -1.43
N ARG A 488 -42.67 2.31 -0.49
CA ARG A 488 -44.06 2.81 -0.65
C ARG A 488 -44.24 4.17 0.02
N ARG A 489 -45.35 4.85 -0.30
CA ARG A 489 -45.73 6.16 0.29
C ARG A 489 -46.27 6.05 1.74
N THR A 490 -46.67 4.86 2.18
CA THR A 490 -47.08 4.51 3.55
C THR A 490 -45.86 4.11 4.41
N ILE A 491 -46.02 3.85 5.72
CA ILE A 491 -44.89 3.40 6.58
C ILE A 491 -44.39 2.05 6.03
N THR A 492 -43.10 1.96 5.68
CA THR A 492 -42.58 0.89 4.82
C THR A 492 -41.93 -0.28 5.54
N THR A 493 -41.34 -0.07 6.71
CA THR A 493 -40.48 -1.07 7.35
C THR A 493 -40.87 -1.22 8.81
N ALA A 494 -41.50 -2.35 9.16
CA ALA A 494 -41.86 -2.72 10.53
C ALA A 494 -40.79 -3.58 11.22
N VAL A 495 -39.86 -4.13 10.43
CA VAL A 495 -38.91 -5.18 10.83
C VAL A 495 -37.52 -4.86 10.25
N PRO A 496 -36.42 -5.05 11.00
CA PRO A 496 -35.07 -4.89 10.47
C PRO A 496 -34.80 -5.78 9.25
N ILE A 497 -34.27 -5.19 8.18
CA ILE A 497 -33.83 -5.90 6.97
C ILE A 497 -32.31 -5.82 6.88
N ILE A 498 -31.63 -6.96 6.89
CA ILE A 498 -30.18 -7.10 6.86
C ILE A 498 -29.79 -7.64 5.48
N ILE A 499 -29.10 -6.83 4.68
CA ILE A 499 -28.55 -7.23 3.38
C ILE A 499 -27.05 -7.47 3.56
N LYS A 500 -26.60 -8.71 3.29
CA LYS A 500 -25.23 -9.16 3.56
C LYS A 500 -24.66 -9.97 2.37
N PRO A 501 -23.33 -10.09 2.26
CA PRO A 501 -22.70 -10.87 1.20
C PRO A 501 -23.04 -12.35 1.32
N GLY A 502 -23.42 -12.96 0.19
CA GLY A 502 -23.75 -14.37 0.08
C GLY A 502 -23.14 -15.02 -1.15
N GLU A 503 -22.73 -16.29 -1.02
CA GLU A 503 -22.24 -17.08 -2.16
C GLU A 503 -23.36 -17.33 -3.18
N ARG A 504 -24.59 -17.48 -2.67
CA ARG A 504 -25.84 -17.59 -3.43
C ARG A 504 -26.86 -16.63 -2.86
N GLU A 505 -27.80 -16.23 -3.71
CA GLU A 505 -28.92 -15.42 -3.24
C GLU A 505 -29.88 -16.27 -2.40
N SER A 506 -30.17 -15.78 -1.18
CA SER A 506 -31.11 -16.43 -0.28
C SER A 506 -31.81 -15.43 0.62
N LEU A 507 -33.02 -15.79 1.04
CA LEU A 507 -33.86 -15.04 1.95
C LEU A 507 -34.14 -15.89 3.19
N THR A 508 -33.80 -15.37 4.37
CA THR A 508 -34.15 -15.97 5.66
C THR A 508 -35.04 -15.02 6.43
N VAL A 509 -36.24 -15.49 6.81
CA VAL A 509 -37.18 -14.74 7.65
C VAL A 509 -37.24 -15.40 9.02
N ASN A 510 -36.72 -14.72 10.04
CA ASN A 510 -36.73 -15.20 11.42
C ASN A 510 -38.02 -14.77 12.10
N ILE A 511 -38.77 -15.73 12.66
CA ILE A 511 -40.07 -15.50 13.30
C ILE A 511 -40.00 -16.03 14.74
N GLU A 512 -40.51 -15.26 15.70
CA GLU A 512 -40.48 -15.61 17.11
C GLU A 512 -41.22 -16.93 17.38
N GLY A 513 -40.51 -17.91 17.96
CA GLY A 513 -41.08 -19.21 18.32
C GLY A 513 -41.30 -20.17 17.14
N GLU A 514 -40.94 -19.78 15.92
CA GLU A 514 -41.06 -20.60 14.71
C GLU A 514 -39.69 -20.94 14.10
N ARG A 515 -39.64 -21.98 13.26
CA ARG A 515 -38.45 -22.22 12.43
C ARG A 515 -38.33 -21.12 11.37
N PRO A 516 -37.11 -20.67 11.03
CA PRO A 516 -36.92 -19.66 9.98
C PRO A 516 -37.54 -20.09 8.65
N ARG A 517 -38.19 -19.16 7.94
CA ARG A 517 -38.64 -19.41 6.57
C ARG A 517 -37.50 -19.12 5.62
N LEU A 518 -37.21 -20.08 4.74
CA LEU A 518 -36.10 -20.02 3.79
C LEU A 518 -36.64 -19.87 2.36
N GLY A 519 -36.01 -19.01 1.58
CA GLY A 519 -36.20 -18.89 0.14
C GLY A 519 -34.87 -18.89 -0.57
N ASP A 520 -34.70 -19.79 -1.54
CA ASP A 520 -33.49 -19.87 -2.36
C ASP A 520 -33.72 -19.24 -3.74
N GLY A 521 -32.70 -18.59 -4.28
CA GLY A 521 -32.74 -17.97 -5.62
C GLY A 521 -32.82 -16.45 -5.59
N PRO A 522 -33.00 -15.81 -6.77
CA PRO A 522 -32.92 -14.35 -6.89
C PRO A 522 -33.90 -13.64 -5.97
N VAL A 523 -33.39 -12.85 -5.02
CA VAL A 523 -34.23 -12.15 -4.05
C VAL A 523 -34.76 -10.87 -4.68
N THR A 524 -36.07 -10.65 -4.53
CA THR A 524 -36.79 -9.48 -5.03
C THR A 524 -37.60 -8.82 -3.93
N GLN A 525 -37.97 -7.56 -4.15
CA GLN A 525 -38.84 -6.80 -3.25
C GLN A 525 -40.16 -7.54 -2.95
N ASP A 526 -40.74 -8.24 -3.92
CA ASP A 526 -42.02 -8.95 -3.74
C ASP A 526 -41.93 -10.15 -2.80
N MET A 527 -40.73 -10.72 -2.63
CA MET A 527 -40.49 -11.79 -1.67
C MET A 527 -40.31 -11.26 -0.23
N VAL A 528 -39.79 -10.04 -0.09
CA VAL A 528 -39.52 -9.37 1.20
C VAL A 528 -40.77 -8.65 1.73
N ALA A 529 -41.54 -8.02 0.85
CA ALA A 529 -42.72 -7.21 1.17
C ALA A 529 -43.74 -7.91 2.09
N PRO A 530 -44.08 -9.21 1.91
CA PRO A 530 -45.04 -9.90 2.77
C PRO A 530 -44.69 -9.93 4.26
N TYR A 531 -43.42 -9.73 4.60
CA TYR A 531 -42.91 -9.83 5.98
C TYR A 531 -42.45 -8.48 6.52
N ALA A 532 -41.96 -7.59 5.66
CA ALA A 532 -41.32 -6.34 6.08
C ALA A 532 -42.27 -5.13 6.15
N ASP A 533 -43.29 -5.07 5.29
CA ASP A 533 -44.10 -3.86 5.13
C ASP A 533 -45.40 -3.87 5.96
N GLN A 534 -45.85 -2.68 6.33
CA GLN A 534 -47.05 -2.48 7.15
C GLN A 534 -48.36 -2.84 6.43
N GLN A 535 -48.34 -3.03 5.11
CA GLN A 535 -49.55 -3.41 4.37
C GLN A 535 -49.81 -4.92 4.48
N HIS A 536 -48.76 -5.72 4.45
CA HIS A 536 -48.85 -7.18 4.49
C HIS A 536 -48.53 -7.77 5.87
N ASN A 537 -47.85 -7.01 6.73
CA ASN A 537 -47.52 -7.35 8.10
C ASN A 537 -47.70 -6.11 9.02
N PRO A 538 -48.94 -5.64 9.20
CA PRO A 538 -49.23 -4.48 10.06
C PRO A 538 -48.74 -4.74 11.48
N ASP A 539 -48.10 -3.73 12.09
CA ASP A 539 -47.58 -3.77 13.47
C ASP A 539 -46.74 -5.01 13.82
N ASN A 540 -46.13 -5.63 12.80
CA ASN A 540 -45.42 -6.89 12.92
C ASN A 540 -46.26 -8.03 13.55
N GLU A 541 -47.54 -8.15 13.19
CA GLU A 541 -48.44 -9.25 13.64
C GLU A 541 -47.87 -10.65 13.43
N LYS A 542 -47.06 -10.83 12.37
CA LYS A 542 -46.36 -12.09 12.06
C LYS A 542 -45.16 -12.36 12.97
N LYS A 543 -44.87 -11.48 13.93
CA LYS A 543 -43.77 -11.59 14.91
C LYS A 543 -42.42 -11.87 14.27
N VAL A 544 -42.15 -11.22 13.15
CA VAL A 544 -40.87 -11.33 12.46
C VAL A 544 -39.82 -10.58 13.27
N ILE A 545 -38.73 -11.26 13.60
CA ILE A 545 -37.61 -10.71 14.37
C ILE A 545 -36.73 -9.87 13.43
N ASP A 546 -36.29 -10.50 12.34
CA ASP A 546 -35.45 -9.89 11.31
C ASP A 546 -35.59 -10.64 9.98
N ILE A 547 -35.27 -9.94 8.89
CA ILE A 547 -35.20 -10.50 7.55
C ILE A 547 -33.75 -10.39 7.07
N ARG A 548 -33.13 -11.53 6.74
CA ARG A 548 -31.77 -11.59 6.22
C ARG A 548 -31.80 -11.91 4.74
N VAL A 549 -31.12 -11.08 3.96
CA VAL A 549 -31.01 -11.20 2.51
C VAL A 549 -29.53 -11.39 2.18
N ASP A 550 -29.18 -12.62 1.80
CA ASP A 550 -27.88 -12.95 1.24
C ASP A 550 -27.89 -12.57 -0.23
N LEU A 551 -27.00 -11.66 -0.64
CA LEU A 551 -26.86 -11.26 -2.04
C LEU A 551 -25.48 -11.61 -2.57
N ARG A 552 -25.49 -12.13 -3.79
CA ARG A 552 -24.29 -12.29 -4.60
C ARG A 552 -23.99 -10.94 -5.27
N ASP A 553 -23.20 -10.10 -4.60
CA ASP A 553 -22.95 -8.70 -4.99
C ASP A 553 -21.50 -8.28 -4.69
N GLU A 554 -20.84 -7.68 -5.69
CA GLU A 554 -19.41 -7.31 -5.63
C GLU A 554 -19.12 -6.24 -4.56
N VAL A 555 -20.07 -5.34 -4.29
CA VAL A 555 -19.89 -4.26 -3.30
C VAL A 555 -20.02 -4.82 -1.89
N LEU A 556 -20.98 -5.72 -1.67
CA LEU A 556 -21.11 -6.43 -0.39
C LEU A 556 -19.91 -7.37 -0.12
N ASP A 557 -19.31 -7.94 -1.17
CA ASP A 557 -18.12 -8.79 -1.08
C ASP A 557 -16.85 -8.04 -0.62
N LEU A 558 -16.89 -6.71 -0.56
CA LEU A 558 -15.89 -5.94 0.17
C LEU A 558 -15.99 -6.15 1.70
N GLY A 559 -16.92 -6.98 2.18
CA GLY A 559 -17.10 -7.33 3.58
C GLY A 559 -17.94 -6.31 4.33
N VAL A 560 -18.98 -5.79 3.67
CA VAL A 560 -19.92 -4.79 4.18
C VAL A 560 -21.34 -5.36 4.16
N MET A 561 -22.14 -5.01 5.17
CA MET A 561 -23.58 -5.26 5.17
C MET A 561 -24.34 -3.94 5.38
N TYR A 562 -25.53 -3.87 4.80
CA TYR A 562 -26.46 -2.76 5.00
C TYR A 562 -27.65 -3.23 5.84
N VAL A 563 -28.05 -2.40 6.80
CA VAL A 563 -29.22 -2.71 7.65
C VAL A 563 -30.22 -1.58 7.55
N ASP A 564 -31.42 -1.86 7.02
CA ASP A 564 -32.56 -0.96 7.11
C ASP A 564 -33.24 -1.21 8.46
N ILE A 565 -33.29 -0.18 9.31
CA ILE A 565 -34.04 -0.26 10.55
C ILE A 565 -35.38 0.47 10.43
N PRO A 566 -36.44 0.00 11.13
CA PRO A 566 -37.70 0.73 11.24
C PRO A 566 -37.50 2.18 11.71
N GLY A 567 -38.46 3.05 11.37
CA GLY A 567 -38.42 4.44 11.84
C GLY A 567 -38.52 4.52 13.36
N PHE A 568 -37.70 5.36 13.99
CA PHE A 568 -37.69 5.55 15.45
C PHE A 568 -38.89 6.34 15.99
N ASP A 569 -39.74 6.85 15.08
CA ASP A 569 -41.00 7.56 15.35
C ASP A 569 -42.22 6.61 15.40
N ASP A 570 -42.00 5.30 15.38
CA ASP A 570 -43.07 4.30 15.49
C ASP A 570 -43.68 4.29 16.92
N PRO A 571 -45.02 4.42 17.08
CA PRO A 571 -45.69 4.44 18.38
C PRO A 571 -45.50 3.18 19.23
N ASN A 572 -45.15 2.05 18.62
CA ASN A 572 -45.00 0.77 19.30
C ASN A 572 -43.59 0.63 19.89
N GLY A 573 -43.42 1.01 21.17
CA GLY A 573 -42.12 0.98 21.89
C GLY A 573 -41.40 -0.38 21.93
N ARG A 574 -42.07 -1.48 21.54
CA ARG A 574 -41.48 -2.83 21.35
C ARG A 574 -40.52 -2.90 20.15
N ILE A 575 -40.74 -2.11 19.09
CA ILE A 575 -39.90 -2.09 17.89
C ILE A 575 -38.55 -1.40 18.17
N TRP A 576 -38.55 -0.43 19.10
CA TRP A 576 -37.32 0.25 19.49
C TRP A 576 -36.38 -0.65 20.32
N SER A 577 -36.91 -1.49 21.22
CA SER A 577 -36.09 -2.41 22.01
C SER A 577 -35.34 -3.44 21.15
N SER A 578 -35.95 -3.93 20.06
CA SER A 578 -35.29 -4.85 19.12
C SER A 578 -34.31 -4.13 18.17
N THR A 579 -34.52 -2.83 17.93
CA THR A 579 -33.66 -2.01 17.05
C THR A 579 -32.44 -1.44 17.79
N ALA A 580 -32.53 -1.26 19.11
CA ALA A 580 -31.44 -0.76 19.94
C ALA A 580 -30.18 -1.66 19.86
N GLU A 581 -30.34 -2.98 19.84
CA GLU A 581 -29.23 -3.93 19.69
C GLU A 581 -28.53 -3.79 18.32
N VAL A 582 -29.29 -3.56 17.26
CA VAL A 582 -28.75 -3.31 15.92
C VAL A 582 -27.98 -2.00 15.88
N LEU A 583 -28.47 -0.95 16.54
CA LEU A 583 -27.80 0.34 16.65
C LEU A 583 -26.53 0.28 17.52
N GLN A 584 -26.52 -0.55 18.56
CA GLN A 584 -25.34 -0.77 19.42
C GLN A 584 -24.21 -1.48 18.66
N THR A 585 -24.54 -2.33 17.69
CA THR A 585 -23.59 -3.07 16.85
C THR A 585 -23.24 -2.36 15.53
N ALA A 586 -23.75 -1.14 15.32
CA ALA A 586 -23.45 -0.34 14.14
C ALA A 586 -21.99 0.12 14.14
N HIS A 587 -21.29 -0.10 13.02
CA HIS A 587 -19.93 0.42 12.83
C HIS A 587 -19.99 1.82 12.20
N ALA A 588 -20.93 2.03 11.26
CA ALA A 588 -21.28 3.34 10.71
C ALA A 588 -22.80 3.54 10.71
N LEU A 589 -23.21 4.78 10.92
CA LEU A 589 -24.60 5.21 10.94
C LEU A 589 -24.88 6.17 9.79
N VAL A 590 -25.87 5.86 8.97
CA VAL A 590 -26.40 6.77 7.94
C VAL A 590 -27.74 7.29 8.40
N LEU A 591 -27.76 8.53 8.91
CA LEU A 591 -28.97 9.21 9.36
C LEU A 591 -29.64 9.89 8.16
N VAL A 592 -30.81 9.38 7.76
CA VAL A 592 -31.60 9.90 6.65
C VAL A 592 -32.65 10.88 7.16
N LEU A 593 -32.57 12.11 6.65
CA LEU A 593 -33.46 13.22 6.96
C LEU A 593 -34.30 13.58 5.72
N ASP A 594 -35.60 13.78 5.91
CA ASP A 594 -36.46 14.31 4.86
C ASP A 594 -36.39 15.83 4.87
N VAL A 595 -35.74 16.43 3.87
CA VAL A 595 -35.65 17.90 3.77
C VAL A 595 -36.81 18.52 3.01
N SER A 596 -37.67 17.72 2.37
CA SER A 596 -38.86 18.24 1.67
C SER A 596 -39.88 18.88 2.62
N THR A 597 -39.81 18.59 3.92
CA THR A 597 -40.70 19.15 4.94
C THR A 597 -40.57 20.67 5.10
N VAL A 598 -39.46 21.26 4.67
CA VAL A 598 -39.24 22.72 4.66
C VAL A 598 -40.35 23.43 3.90
N ARG A 599 -40.91 22.81 2.85
CA ARG A 599 -42.06 23.34 2.09
C ARG A 599 -43.31 23.56 2.94
N ALA A 600 -43.47 22.80 4.01
CA ALA A 600 -44.59 22.91 4.94
C ALA A 600 -44.31 23.92 6.08
N GLY A 601 -43.23 24.71 5.98
CA GLY A 601 -42.91 25.77 6.93
C GLY A 601 -42.12 25.35 8.16
N GLY A 602 -41.47 24.18 8.15
CA GLY A 602 -40.60 23.78 9.25
C GLY A 602 -39.75 22.53 9.05
N PHE A 603 -38.52 22.60 9.54
CA PHE A 603 -37.63 21.47 9.75
C PHE A 603 -37.11 21.49 11.19
N ALA A 604 -37.32 20.40 11.93
CA ALA A 604 -36.83 20.27 13.30
C ALA A 604 -36.36 18.84 13.55
N LEU A 605 -35.16 18.73 14.12
CA LEU A 605 -34.67 17.48 14.70
C LEU A 605 -35.30 17.29 16.08
N ASP A 606 -35.71 16.07 16.39
CA ASP A 606 -36.34 15.75 17.67
C ASP A 606 -35.33 15.25 18.71
N LYS A 607 -35.85 15.03 19.93
CA LYS A 607 -35.06 14.53 21.06
C LYS A 607 -34.43 13.16 20.78
N GLN A 608 -35.14 12.28 20.08
CA GLN A 608 -34.64 10.94 19.75
C GLN A 608 -33.45 11.01 18.77
N THR A 609 -33.52 11.86 17.75
CA THR A 609 -32.40 12.11 16.84
C THR A 609 -31.20 12.68 17.59
N LYS A 610 -31.42 13.60 18.54
CA LYS A 610 -30.37 14.12 19.41
C LYS A 610 -29.71 13.01 20.24
N GLU A 611 -30.51 12.20 20.93
CA GLU A 611 -30.02 11.10 21.77
C GLU A 611 -29.21 10.09 20.95
N LEU A 612 -29.67 9.76 19.73
CA LEU A 612 -28.97 8.89 18.79
C LEU A 612 -27.61 9.46 18.35
N LEU A 613 -27.54 10.74 17.99
CA LEU A 613 -26.29 11.39 17.57
C LEU A 613 -25.29 11.49 18.74
N LEU A 614 -25.77 11.83 19.93
CA LEU A 614 -24.93 11.88 21.14
C LEU A 614 -24.44 10.49 21.55
N ASP A 615 -25.27 9.45 21.42
CA ASP A 615 -24.87 8.06 21.67
C ASP A 615 -23.83 7.58 20.66
N ALA A 616 -24.05 7.84 19.37
CA ALA A 616 -23.07 7.54 18.32
C ALA A 616 -21.73 8.25 18.58
N GLN A 617 -21.76 9.53 18.98
CA GLN A 617 -20.56 10.28 19.35
C GLN A 617 -19.82 9.67 20.55
N LYS A 618 -20.54 9.32 21.62
CA LYS A 618 -19.96 8.66 22.81
C LYS A 618 -19.28 7.34 22.46
N ARG A 619 -19.84 6.60 21.52
CA ARG A 619 -19.31 5.32 21.02
C ARG A 619 -18.26 5.49 19.91
N GLN A 620 -17.95 6.72 19.50
CA GLN A 620 -17.05 7.01 18.37
C GLN A 620 -17.49 6.32 17.07
N CYS A 621 -18.79 6.17 16.86
CA CYS A 621 -19.37 5.62 15.64
C CYS A 621 -19.34 6.68 14.52
N ALA A 622 -18.94 6.30 13.31
CA ALA A 622 -18.94 7.21 12.16
C ALA A 622 -20.39 7.55 11.76
N VAL A 623 -20.70 8.84 11.63
CA VAL A 623 -22.06 9.32 11.32
C VAL A 623 -22.09 10.10 10.01
N PHE A 624 -22.96 9.66 9.08
CA PHE A 624 -23.26 10.33 7.82
C PHE A 624 -24.68 10.86 7.85
N VAL A 625 -24.85 12.16 7.66
CA VAL A 625 -26.18 12.78 7.60
C VAL A 625 -26.59 12.95 6.14
N VAL A 626 -27.64 12.25 5.71
CA VAL A 626 -28.18 12.28 4.35
C VAL A 626 -29.51 13.02 4.34
N CYS A 627 -29.49 14.25 3.83
CA CYS A 627 -30.64 15.09 3.54
C CYS A 627 -31.29 14.66 2.22
N ASN A 628 -32.23 13.74 2.29
CA ASN A 628 -32.88 13.10 1.14
C ASN A 628 -34.10 13.90 0.65
N LYS A 629 -34.54 13.61 -0.58
CA LYS A 629 -35.63 14.30 -1.30
C LYS A 629 -35.32 15.77 -1.64
N ALA A 630 -34.05 16.12 -1.76
CA ALA A 630 -33.63 17.47 -2.15
C ALA A 630 -34.06 17.85 -3.59
N ASP A 631 -34.39 16.86 -4.44
CA ASP A 631 -35.01 17.07 -5.76
C ASP A 631 -36.41 17.69 -5.67
N GLN A 632 -37.06 17.56 -4.51
CA GLN A 632 -38.33 18.20 -4.23
C GLN A 632 -38.13 19.57 -3.61
N LEU A 633 -37.00 20.25 -3.76
CA LEU A 633 -36.82 21.62 -3.28
C LEU A 633 -36.37 22.49 -4.44
N ASN A 634 -36.91 23.71 -4.52
CA ASN A 634 -36.31 24.73 -5.38
C ASN A 634 -35.01 25.28 -4.76
N ALA A 635 -34.28 26.12 -5.49
CA ALA A 635 -32.98 26.62 -5.03
C ALA A 635 -33.05 27.42 -3.71
N GLU A 636 -34.14 28.16 -3.48
CA GLU A 636 -34.34 28.94 -2.25
C GLU A 636 -34.68 28.02 -1.08
N GLU A 637 -35.65 27.13 -1.26
CA GLU A 637 -36.05 26.13 -0.27
C GLU A 637 -34.88 25.22 0.13
N ASN A 638 -33.98 24.89 -0.81
CA ASN A 638 -32.78 24.09 -0.54
C ASN A 638 -31.75 24.88 0.30
N ARG A 639 -31.60 26.20 0.04
CA ARG A 639 -30.75 27.06 0.87
C ARG A 639 -31.30 27.16 2.29
N GLU A 640 -32.60 27.33 2.43
CA GLU A 640 -33.30 27.33 3.72
C GLU A 640 -33.11 26.00 4.46
N ALA A 641 -33.30 24.87 3.78
CA ALA A 641 -33.09 23.54 4.34
C ALA A 641 -31.67 23.35 4.89
N LYS A 642 -30.64 23.82 4.16
CA LYS A 642 -29.24 23.79 4.61
C LYS A 642 -29.04 24.57 5.90
N MET A 643 -29.56 25.79 5.97
CA MET A 643 -29.46 26.62 7.17
C MET A 643 -30.18 25.98 8.36
N MET A 644 -31.39 25.46 8.17
CA MET A 644 -32.15 24.80 9.24
C MET A 644 -31.48 23.53 9.77
N VAL A 645 -30.94 22.69 8.88
CA VAL A 645 -30.19 21.47 9.27
C VAL A 645 -28.94 21.84 10.06
N GLN A 646 -28.15 22.81 9.57
CA GLN A 646 -26.95 23.27 10.25
C GLN A 646 -27.29 23.82 11.64
N SER A 647 -28.23 24.76 11.75
CA SER A 647 -28.62 25.32 13.05
C SER A 647 -29.18 24.27 14.01
N ALA A 648 -29.87 23.23 13.51
CA ALA A 648 -30.36 22.16 14.36
C ALA A 648 -29.22 21.30 14.95
N LEU A 649 -28.22 20.96 14.14
CA LEU A 649 -27.06 20.17 14.56
C LEU A 649 -26.12 20.96 15.48
N GLU A 650 -25.93 22.26 15.23
CA GLU A 650 -25.18 23.17 16.11
C GLU A 650 -25.85 23.27 17.49
N ARG A 651 -27.17 23.46 17.54
CA ARG A 651 -27.93 23.46 18.82
C ARG A 651 -27.82 22.14 19.59
N PHE A 652 -27.59 21.02 18.89
CA PHE A 652 -27.39 19.72 19.51
C PHE A 652 -25.95 19.49 19.97
N GLY A 653 -25.01 20.37 19.60
CA GLY A 653 -23.59 20.27 19.95
C GLY A 653 -22.87 19.17 19.18
N VAL A 654 -23.39 18.76 18.02
CA VAL A 654 -22.87 17.64 17.22
C VAL A 654 -22.38 18.07 15.83
N TRP A 655 -22.50 19.36 15.46
CA TRP A 655 -22.04 19.85 14.16
C TRP A 655 -20.54 19.63 13.95
N ASP A 656 -19.72 20.03 14.91
CA ASP A 656 -18.25 19.91 14.85
C ASP A 656 -17.74 18.47 15.05
N THR A 657 -18.64 17.53 15.33
CA THR A 657 -18.30 16.12 15.60
C THR A 657 -18.63 15.20 14.42
N LEU A 658 -19.30 15.74 13.39
CA LEU A 658 -19.57 15.01 12.15
C LEU A 658 -18.30 14.84 11.33
N THR A 659 -18.11 13.64 10.78
CA THR A 659 -16.98 13.32 9.89
C THR A 659 -17.07 14.08 8.57
N HIS A 660 -18.29 14.35 8.10
CA HIS A 660 -18.56 15.10 6.88
C HIS A 660 -19.77 16.02 7.07
N PRO A 661 -19.83 17.16 6.35
CA PRO A 661 -21.05 17.97 6.28
C PRO A 661 -22.26 17.16 5.77
N PRO A 662 -23.50 17.53 6.13
CA PRO A 662 -24.71 16.84 5.64
C PRO A 662 -24.82 16.82 4.11
N PHE A 663 -25.14 15.65 3.55
CA PHE A 663 -25.24 15.41 2.10
C PHE A 663 -26.66 15.65 1.60
N PHE A 664 -26.85 16.60 0.70
CA PHE A 664 -28.16 16.89 0.09
C PHE A 664 -28.31 16.14 -1.23
N LEU A 665 -29.20 15.15 -1.29
CA LEU A 665 -29.36 14.27 -2.45
C LEU A 665 -30.79 13.78 -2.67
N SER A 666 -30.99 13.05 -3.77
CA SER A 666 -32.21 12.29 -4.05
C SER A 666 -31.88 10.83 -4.31
N ALA A 667 -32.23 9.95 -3.37
CA ALA A 667 -32.04 8.50 -3.55
C ALA A 667 -32.90 7.95 -4.71
N ASN A 668 -34.08 8.54 -4.95
CA ASN A 668 -34.98 8.11 -6.01
C ASN A 668 -34.41 8.36 -7.41
N ALA A 669 -33.54 9.38 -7.55
CA ALA A 669 -32.84 9.69 -8.80
C ALA A 669 -31.70 8.69 -9.13
N VAL A 670 -31.44 7.70 -8.27
CA VAL A 670 -30.32 6.75 -8.42
C VAL A 670 -30.82 5.38 -8.89
N THR A 671 -31.72 4.74 -8.14
CA THR A 671 -32.02 3.30 -8.32
C THR A 671 -32.55 2.96 -9.72
N VAL A 672 -33.55 3.69 -10.21
CA VAL A 672 -34.18 3.42 -11.52
C VAL A 672 -33.23 3.77 -12.68
N PRO A 673 -32.56 4.94 -12.71
CA PRO A 673 -31.58 5.24 -13.76
C PRO A 673 -30.39 4.27 -13.78
N ARG A 674 -29.89 3.84 -12.61
CA ARG A 674 -28.76 2.89 -12.50
C ARG A 674 -29.11 1.51 -13.05
N GLN A 675 -30.35 1.03 -12.84
CA GLN A 675 -30.87 -0.19 -13.48
C GLN A 675 -30.96 -0.07 -15.02
N GLN A 676 -31.10 1.14 -15.54
CA GLN A 676 -31.11 1.45 -16.97
C GLN A 676 -29.71 1.76 -17.53
N GLY A 677 -28.64 1.54 -16.76
CA GLY A 677 -27.27 1.80 -17.18
C GLY A 677 -26.86 3.29 -17.21
N LYS A 678 -27.67 4.18 -16.63
CA LYS A 678 -27.36 5.62 -16.55
C LYS A 678 -26.46 5.90 -15.35
N ALA A 679 -25.61 6.94 -15.48
CA ALA A 679 -24.75 7.40 -14.41
C ALA A 679 -25.55 7.92 -13.21
N SER A 680 -25.04 7.68 -12.01
CA SER A 680 -25.60 8.22 -10.76
C SER A 680 -25.40 9.74 -10.68
N PRO A 681 -26.33 10.50 -10.06
CA PRO A 681 -26.17 11.93 -9.84
C PRO A 681 -24.91 12.28 -9.03
N PRO A 682 -24.22 13.41 -9.33
CA PRO A 682 -22.99 13.80 -8.64
C PRO A 682 -23.13 13.87 -7.10
N ALA A 683 -24.25 14.40 -6.59
CA ALA A 683 -24.48 14.51 -5.16
C ALA A 683 -24.55 13.14 -4.44
N PHE A 684 -25.03 12.10 -5.13
CA PHE A 684 -25.00 10.74 -4.61
C PHE A 684 -23.59 10.17 -4.63
N ASN A 685 -22.82 10.42 -5.70
CA ASN A 685 -21.43 9.94 -5.81
C ASN A 685 -20.56 10.54 -4.70
N VAL A 686 -20.69 11.84 -4.41
CA VAL A 686 -19.95 12.48 -3.31
C VAL A 686 -20.24 11.81 -1.96
N PHE A 687 -21.52 11.54 -1.67
CA PHE A 687 -21.91 10.78 -0.46
C PHE A 687 -21.35 9.35 -0.47
N TYR A 688 -21.50 8.65 -1.59
CA TYR A 688 -21.05 7.27 -1.75
C TYR A 688 -19.53 7.16 -1.57
N ASP A 689 -18.77 8.04 -2.20
CA ASP A 689 -17.32 8.08 -2.13
C ASP A 689 -16.84 8.43 -0.71
N SER A 690 -17.47 9.41 -0.04
CA SER A 690 -17.17 9.74 1.36
C SER A 690 -17.48 8.58 2.32
N LEU A 691 -18.60 7.89 2.10
CA LEU A 691 -18.93 6.67 2.86
C LEU A 691 -17.83 5.62 2.66
N TRP A 692 -17.45 5.34 1.42
CA TRP A 692 -16.44 4.32 1.11
C TRP A 692 -15.03 4.69 1.57
N GLU A 693 -14.63 5.96 1.47
CA GLU A 693 -13.38 6.47 2.01
C GLU A 693 -13.31 6.22 3.52
N SER A 694 -14.37 6.57 4.26
CA SER A 694 -14.45 6.33 5.69
C SER A 694 -14.44 4.84 6.02
N LEU A 695 -15.21 4.01 5.28
CA LEU A 695 -15.19 2.56 5.44
C LEU A 695 -13.77 2.02 5.29
N TRP A 696 -13.05 2.41 4.22
CA TRP A 696 -11.69 1.96 3.90
C TRP A 696 -10.64 2.36 4.92
N ASN A 697 -10.88 3.45 5.65
CA ASN A 697 -10.01 3.89 6.72
C ASN A 697 -10.22 3.12 8.03
N THR A 698 -11.24 2.24 8.11
CA THR A 698 -11.45 1.39 9.29
C THR A 698 -10.75 0.03 9.17
N GLU A 699 -10.19 -0.44 10.29
CA GLU A 699 -9.70 -1.81 10.41
C GLU A 699 -10.81 -2.87 10.42
N ALA A 700 -12.07 -2.43 10.55
CA ALA A 700 -13.20 -3.31 10.79
C ALA A 700 -13.87 -3.83 9.50
N ILE A 701 -13.46 -3.38 8.30
CA ILE A 701 -13.99 -3.93 7.05
C ILE A 701 -13.80 -5.44 7.02
N GLY A 702 -14.86 -6.16 6.65
CA GLY A 702 -14.88 -7.62 6.66
C GLY A 702 -13.75 -8.24 5.85
N LEU A 703 -13.37 -7.64 4.72
CA LEU A 703 -12.28 -8.13 3.86
C LEU A 703 -10.90 -8.01 4.52
N ARG A 704 -10.60 -6.88 5.19
CA ARG A 704 -9.35 -6.71 5.94
C ARG A 704 -9.27 -7.65 7.14
N ARG A 705 -10.39 -7.88 7.81
CA ARG A 705 -10.50 -8.89 8.87
C ARG A 705 -10.22 -10.29 8.32
N LEU A 706 -10.82 -10.63 7.19
CA LEU A 706 -10.67 -11.93 6.55
C LEU A 706 -9.22 -12.19 6.10
N TYR A 707 -8.56 -11.20 5.49
CA TYR A 707 -7.14 -11.26 5.16
C TYR A 707 -6.28 -11.56 6.41
N ARG A 708 -6.52 -10.86 7.52
CA ARG A 708 -5.80 -11.12 8.79
C ARG A 708 -6.03 -12.53 9.33
N VAL A 709 -7.22 -13.10 9.12
CA VAL A 709 -7.49 -14.50 9.50
C VAL A 709 -6.61 -15.44 8.67
N PHE A 710 -6.53 -15.25 7.35
CA PHE A 710 -5.70 -16.09 6.48
C PHE A 710 -4.20 -15.92 6.76
N GLU A 711 -3.74 -14.71 7.03
CA GLU A 711 -2.37 -14.44 7.45
C GLU A 711 -2.03 -15.18 8.74
N ARG A 712 -2.91 -15.12 9.75
CA ARG A 712 -2.73 -15.86 11.01
C ARG A 712 -2.83 -17.38 10.84
N LEU A 713 -3.71 -17.86 9.98
CA LEU A 713 -3.80 -19.27 9.63
C LEU A 713 -2.49 -19.78 9.01
N GLN A 714 -1.85 -18.96 8.17
CA GLN A 714 -0.57 -19.31 7.57
C GLN A 714 0.53 -19.41 8.63
N LEU A 715 0.59 -18.45 9.56
CA LEU A 715 1.52 -18.54 10.70
C LEU A 715 1.28 -19.79 11.55
N ALA A 716 0.03 -20.12 11.85
CA ALA A 716 -0.31 -21.31 12.61
C ALA A 716 0.01 -22.60 11.83
N SER A 717 -0.16 -22.59 10.50
CA SER A 717 0.24 -23.69 9.62
C SER A 717 1.76 -23.93 9.67
N ASP A 718 2.54 -22.85 9.69
CA ASP A 718 4.00 -22.94 9.79
C ASP A 718 4.43 -23.48 11.16
N GLU A 719 3.78 -23.05 12.25
CA GLU A 719 4.00 -23.58 13.61
C GLU A 719 3.68 -25.08 13.68
N VAL A 720 2.58 -25.51 13.07
CA VAL A 720 2.24 -26.94 12.94
C VAL A 720 3.32 -27.70 12.18
N ALA A 721 3.84 -27.16 11.07
CA ALA A 721 4.93 -27.78 10.32
C ALA A 721 6.19 -27.97 11.20
N MET A 722 6.52 -26.98 12.03
CA MET A 722 7.63 -27.07 12.98
C MET A 722 7.40 -28.18 14.02
N LEU A 723 6.20 -28.24 14.60
CA LEU A 723 5.85 -29.22 15.62
C LEU A 723 5.88 -30.65 15.05
N ILE A 724 5.34 -30.87 13.85
CA ILE A 724 5.41 -32.16 13.13
C ILE A 724 6.86 -32.60 12.94
N ALA A 725 7.70 -31.71 12.43
CA ALA A 725 9.08 -32.07 12.13
C ALA A 725 9.95 -32.22 13.39
N SER A 726 9.64 -31.50 14.48
CA SER A 726 10.30 -31.69 15.78
C SER A 726 10.03 -33.05 16.40
N ARG A 727 8.83 -33.62 16.20
CA ARG A 727 8.47 -34.97 16.67
C ARG A 727 9.21 -36.08 15.91
N GLN A 728 9.66 -35.81 14.69
CA GLN A 728 10.39 -36.75 13.85
C GLN A 728 11.93 -36.67 14.04
N ALA A 729 12.43 -35.79 14.91
CA ALA A 729 13.86 -35.56 15.11
C ALA A 729 14.54 -36.70 15.91
N LYS A 730 15.79 -37.04 15.55
CA LYS A 730 16.57 -38.12 16.19
C LYS A 730 17.43 -37.62 17.36
N GLU A 731 17.90 -38.54 18.21
CA GLU A 731 18.52 -38.23 19.51
C GLU A 731 19.68 -37.20 19.52
N PRO A 732 20.63 -37.19 18.55
CA PRO A 732 21.67 -36.16 18.49
C PRO A 732 21.14 -34.76 18.11
N GLU A 733 20.06 -34.71 17.34
CA GLU A 733 19.40 -33.47 16.91
C GLU A 733 18.54 -32.91 18.05
N ARG A 734 17.91 -33.82 18.81
CA ARG A 734 17.10 -33.53 20.01
C ARG A 734 17.89 -32.81 21.10
N ILE A 735 19.15 -33.20 21.35
CA ILE A 735 20.02 -32.54 22.34
C ILE A 735 20.29 -31.08 21.94
N LYS A 736 20.62 -30.83 20.66
CA LYS A 736 20.86 -29.48 20.15
C LYS A 736 19.61 -28.60 20.21
N LEU A 737 18.43 -29.17 19.93
CA LEU A 737 17.15 -28.49 20.07
C LEU A 737 16.87 -28.09 21.53
N ARG A 738 17.17 -28.97 22.51
CA ARG A 738 17.06 -28.64 23.94
C ARG A 738 17.98 -27.50 24.36
N GLU A 739 19.24 -27.52 23.92
CA GLU A 739 20.20 -26.44 24.19
C GLU A 739 19.76 -25.11 23.57
N ALA A 740 19.23 -25.14 22.34
CA ALA A 740 18.70 -23.96 21.68
C ALA A 740 17.46 -23.40 22.41
N LEU A 741 16.55 -24.26 22.86
CA LEU A 741 15.38 -23.86 23.65
C LEU A 741 15.80 -23.22 24.98
N GLN A 742 16.79 -23.79 25.66
CA GLN A 742 17.28 -23.24 26.92
C GLN A 742 17.85 -21.82 26.76
N ARG A 743 18.64 -21.58 25.70
CA ARG A 743 19.13 -20.24 25.35
C ARG A 743 18.01 -19.25 25.07
N CYS A 744 16.94 -19.67 24.40
CA CYS A 744 15.80 -18.79 24.13
C CYS A 744 14.96 -18.47 25.37
N GLU A 745 14.90 -19.38 26.34
CA GLU A 745 14.25 -19.11 27.63
C GLU A 745 15.05 -18.10 28.46
N GLU A 746 16.38 -18.11 28.37
CA GLU A 746 17.25 -17.09 28.98
C GLU A 746 17.04 -15.72 28.31
N GLN A 747 17.09 -15.66 26.97
CA GLN A 747 16.84 -14.43 26.20
C GLN A 747 15.44 -13.85 26.43
N ARG A 748 14.42 -14.70 26.67
CA ARG A 748 13.07 -14.25 27.02
C ARG A 748 13.06 -13.37 28.27
N LYS A 749 13.82 -13.76 29.29
CA LYS A 749 13.87 -13.03 30.57
C LYS A 749 14.50 -11.65 30.37
N GLU A 750 15.53 -11.56 29.53
CA GLU A 750 16.18 -10.30 29.15
C GLU A 750 15.21 -9.38 28.39
N ILE A 751 14.44 -9.92 27.43
CA ILE A 751 13.45 -9.14 26.65
C ILE A 751 12.35 -8.55 27.54
N VAL A 752 11.87 -9.31 28.53
CA VAL A 752 10.86 -8.81 29.49
C VAL A 752 11.45 -7.68 30.35
N ALA A 753 12.67 -7.84 30.84
CA ALA A 753 13.36 -6.82 31.62
C ALA A 753 13.60 -5.53 30.82
N ASP A 754 14.06 -5.65 29.57
CA ASP A 754 14.24 -4.52 28.64
C ASP A 754 12.91 -3.78 28.37
N GLY A 755 11.81 -4.52 28.27
CA GLY A 755 10.46 -3.97 28.10
C GLY A 755 9.99 -3.18 29.31
N ASP A 756 10.15 -3.73 30.52
CA ASP A 756 9.78 -3.06 31.77
C ASP A 756 10.62 -1.77 31.97
N GLU A 757 11.92 -1.80 31.68
CA GLU A 757 12.80 -0.63 31.73
C GLU A 757 12.38 0.46 30.72
N ALA A 758 12.04 0.06 29.48
CA ALA A 758 11.58 0.95 28.44
C ALA A 758 10.30 1.72 28.85
N ILE A 759 9.34 1.02 29.45
CA ILE A 759 8.08 1.63 29.92
C ILE A 759 8.33 2.61 31.06
N GLN A 760 9.14 2.22 32.06
CA GLN A 760 9.50 3.13 33.15
C GLN A 760 10.20 4.40 32.64
N TYR A 761 11.09 4.27 31.66
CA TYR A 761 11.75 5.40 31.04
C TYR A 761 10.77 6.35 30.34
N VAL A 762 9.81 5.82 29.58
CA VAL A 762 8.80 6.63 28.87
C VAL A 762 7.89 7.36 29.86
N ARG A 763 7.43 6.68 30.91
CA ARG A 763 6.64 7.30 32.00
C ARG A 763 7.41 8.46 32.65
N ALA A 764 8.67 8.25 33.00
CA ALA A 764 9.52 9.29 33.57
C ALA A 764 9.80 10.45 32.58
N HIS A 765 9.84 10.18 31.28
CA HIS A 765 9.96 11.21 30.26
C HIS A 765 8.68 12.04 30.12
N GLY A 766 7.52 11.39 30.01
CA GLY A 766 6.21 12.04 29.98
C GLY A 766 5.98 12.93 31.20
N ALA A 767 6.24 12.42 32.41
CA ALA A 767 6.14 13.20 33.65
C ALA A 767 6.97 14.50 33.62
N ARG A 768 8.20 14.45 33.07
CA ARG A 768 9.06 15.63 32.93
C ARG A 768 8.50 16.65 31.94
N LEU A 769 8.04 16.20 30.78
CA LEU A 769 7.44 17.07 29.76
C LEU A 769 6.17 17.76 30.28
N ILE A 770 5.30 16.98 30.93
CA ILE A 770 4.09 17.48 31.57
C ILE A 770 4.44 18.56 32.59
N ASN A 771 5.42 18.31 33.46
CA ASN A 771 5.80 19.26 34.52
C ASN A 771 6.40 20.56 33.97
N ALA A 772 7.19 20.48 32.89
CA ALA A 772 7.71 21.66 32.20
C ALA A 772 6.57 22.52 31.62
N GLU A 773 5.64 21.91 30.89
CA GLU A 773 4.51 22.62 30.28
C GLU A 773 3.52 23.16 31.33
N ARG A 774 3.38 22.50 32.51
CA ARG A 774 2.63 23.06 33.67
C ARG A 774 3.17 24.41 34.11
N THR A 775 4.49 24.49 34.25
CA THR A 775 5.15 25.69 34.77
C THR A 775 4.97 26.85 33.78
N GLU A 776 5.13 26.57 32.48
CA GLU A 776 4.92 27.56 31.43
C GLU A 776 3.45 28.05 31.35
N LEU A 777 2.49 27.14 31.47
CA LEU A 777 1.07 27.50 31.44
C LEU A 777 0.68 28.38 32.65
N ARG A 778 1.24 28.11 33.83
CA ARG A 778 1.01 28.95 35.02
C ARG A 778 1.54 30.37 34.82
N ASP A 779 2.71 30.50 34.20
CA ASP A 779 3.27 31.81 33.85
C ASP A 779 2.45 32.53 32.77
N GLU A 780 1.86 31.79 31.82
CA GLU A 780 0.96 32.31 30.78
C GLU A 780 -0.36 32.83 31.39
N VAL A 781 -0.95 32.09 32.33
CA VAL A 781 -2.14 32.50 33.09
C VAL A 781 -1.85 33.76 33.90
N ARG A 782 -0.72 33.83 34.62
CA ARG A 782 -0.31 35.02 35.38
C ARG A 782 -0.23 36.26 34.48
N LYS A 783 0.50 36.16 33.36
CA LYS A 783 0.65 37.27 32.39
C LYS A 783 -0.69 37.70 31.79
N TRP A 784 -1.59 36.75 31.54
CA TRP A 784 -2.92 37.05 31.04
C TRP A 784 -3.76 37.82 32.06
N VAL A 785 -3.73 37.41 33.34
CA VAL A 785 -4.44 38.12 34.42
C VAL A 785 -3.85 39.52 34.65
N GLU A 786 -2.52 39.68 34.64
CA GLU A 786 -1.84 40.97 34.76
C GLU A 786 -2.23 41.96 33.64
N ALA A 787 -2.61 41.45 32.47
CA ALA A 787 -3.00 42.25 31.31
C ALA A 787 -4.49 42.68 31.31
N LEU A 788 -5.30 42.27 32.31
CA LEU A 788 -6.73 42.60 32.37
C LEU A 788 -6.96 44.03 32.87
N PRO A 789 -7.85 44.82 32.24
CA PRO A 789 -8.18 46.17 32.69
C PRO A 789 -9.05 46.11 33.97
N VAL A 790 -8.53 46.64 35.08
CA VAL A 790 -9.12 46.50 36.44
C VAL A 790 -10.29 47.46 36.70
N GLU A 791 -10.52 48.47 35.85
CA GLU A 791 -11.35 49.63 36.21
C GLU A 791 -12.88 49.43 36.20
N GLN A 792 -13.43 48.28 35.74
CA GLN A 792 -14.90 48.09 35.66
C GLN A 792 -15.41 46.67 36.01
N GLY A 793 -14.68 45.93 36.86
CA GLY A 793 -15.05 44.57 37.27
C GLY A 793 -14.56 43.48 36.29
N LEU A 794 -14.43 42.24 36.79
CA LEU A 794 -13.86 41.14 36.01
C LEU A 794 -14.73 40.85 34.76
N PRO A 795 -14.12 40.77 33.57
CA PRO A 795 -14.86 40.55 32.33
C PRO A 795 -15.52 39.16 32.30
N ARG A 796 -16.73 39.09 31.71
CA ARG A 796 -17.41 37.82 31.36
C ARG A 796 -16.51 36.94 30.47
N PRO A 797 -16.75 35.60 30.38
CA PRO A 797 -15.87 34.68 29.67
C PRO A 797 -15.59 35.19 28.25
N SER A 798 -14.35 35.63 28.02
CA SER A 798 -13.93 36.35 26.82
C SER A 798 -13.01 35.48 25.97
N ALA A 799 -12.73 35.92 24.75
CA ALA A 799 -11.81 35.29 23.80
C ALA A 799 -10.43 34.91 24.39
N GLY A 800 -10.02 35.52 25.50
CA GLY A 800 -8.81 35.13 26.25
C GLY A 800 -8.88 33.74 26.88
N VAL A 801 -10.05 33.32 27.38
CA VAL A 801 -10.27 31.96 27.92
C VAL A 801 -10.22 30.94 26.80
N ASP A 802 -10.79 31.27 25.64
CA ASP A 802 -10.71 30.42 24.44
C ASP A 802 -9.28 30.30 23.91
N ALA A 803 -8.50 31.38 23.97
CA ALA A 803 -7.08 31.37 23.62
C ALA A 803 -6.24 30.52 24.58
N LEU A 804 -6.44 30.65 25.90
CA LEU A 804 -5.78 29.80 26.90
C LEU A 804 -6.17 28.32 26.75
N LYS A 805 -7.44 28.05 26.43
CA LYS A 805 -7.92 26.70 26.10
C LYS A 805 -7.23 26.15 24.84
N ALA A 806 -7.12 26.93 23.77
CA ALA A 806 -6.43 26.53 22.55
C ALA A 806 -4.93 26.29 22.80
N SER A 807 -4.27 27.16 23.57
CA SER A 807 -2.87 27.03 24.00
C SER A 807 -2.66 25.72 24.78
N MET A 808 -3.50 25.46 25.78
CA MET A 808 -3.47 24.22 26.56
C MET A 808 -3.63 22.96 25.68
N MET A 809 -4.60 22.96 24.75
CA MET A 809 -4.82 21.83 23.84
C MET A 809 -3.63 21.59 22.92
N SER A 810 -3.01 22.66 22.40
CA SER A 810 -1.81 22.58 21.56
C SER A 810 -0.62 21.98 22.32
N ARG A 811 -0.41 22.40 23.58
CA ARG A 811 0.65 21.87 24.45
C ARG A 811 0.42 20.38 24.79
N ARG A 812 -0.81 19.95 25.07
CA ARG A 812 -1.14 18.52 25.29
C ARG A 812 -0.78 17.68 24.09
N ARG A 813 -1.17 18.15 22.90
CA ARG A 813 -0.87 17.47 21.64
C ARG A 813 0.64 17.26 21.49
N LYS A 814 1.44 18.32 21.69
CA LYS A 814 2.90 18.25 21.63
C LYS A 814 3.48 17.25 22.62
N VAL A 815 3.01 17.24 23.88
CA VAL A 815 3.46 16.26 24.89
C VAL A 815 3.08 14.83 24.48
N ALA A 816 1.85 14.61 24.02
CA ALA A 816 1.38 13.31 23.57
C ALA A 816 2.20 12.79 22.38
N GLU A 817 2.48 13.64 21.38
CA GLU A 817 3.31 13.32 20.22
C GLU A 817 4.73 12.91 20.61
N GLN A 818 5.37 13.63 21.54
CA GLN A 818 6.72 13.31 22.01
C GLN A 818 6.77 12.02 22.85
N VAL A 819 5.79 11.80 23.72
CA VAL A 819 5.66 10.55 24.48
C VAL A 819 5.44 9.37 23.52
N GLN A 820 4.59 9.55 22.51
CA GLN A 820 4.33 8.57 21.46
C GLN A 820 5.62 8.22 20.70
N GLU A 821 6.33 9.22 20.17
CA GLU A 821 7.58 9.01 19.42
C GLU A 821 8.61 8.23 20.27
N LYS A 822 8.74 8.59 21.56
CA LYS A 822 9.69 7.93 22.45
C LYS A 822 9.30 6.49 22.77
N LEU A 823 8.01 6.25 22.94
CA LEU A 823 7.44 4.92 23.15
C LEU A 823 7.67 4.03 21.93
N GLU A 824 7.35 4.51 20.72
CA GLU A 824 7.57 3.79 19.46
C GLU A 824 9.04 3.39 19.27
N GLY A 825 9.97 4.31 19.49
CA GLY A 825 11.40 4.03 19.36
C GLY A 825 11.90 2.96 20.33
N LYS A 826 11.38 2.94 21.56
CA LYS A 826 11.76 1.95 22.58
C LYS A 826 11.15 0.57 22.28
N LEU A 827 9.89 0.52 21.87
CA LEU A 827 9.21 -0.73 21.51
C LEU A 827 9.85 -1.40 20.29
N THR A 828 10.23 -0.60 19.28
CA THR A 828 10.96 -1.10 18.09
C THR A 828 12.25 -1.82 18.48
N ARG A 829 12.93 -1.37 19.55
CA ARG A 829 14.15 -2.01 20.05
C ARG A 829 13.87 -3.36 20.72
N VAL A 830 12.83 -3.42 21.56
CA VAL A 830 12.38 -4.67 22.20
C VAL A 830 11.98 -5.69 21.14
N GLU A 831 11.26 -5.26 20.10
CA GLU A 831 10.89 -6.07 18.94
C GLU A 831 12.12 -6.62 18.21
N SER A 832 13.13 -5.78 17.97
CA SER A 832 14.39 -6.18 17.34
C SER A 832 15.14 -7.26 18.14
N HIS A 833 15.18 -7.14 19.48
CA HIS A 833 15.78 -8.16 20.35
C HIS A 833 15.01 -9.49 20.29
N MET A 834 13.69 -9.44 20.30
CA MET A 834 12.85 -10.62 20.18
C MET A 834 13.05 -11.32 18.83
N ARG A 835 13.08 -10.56 17.73
CA ARG A 835 13.34 -11.08 16.38
C ARG A 835 14.70 -11.78 16.29
N LYS A 836 15.76 -11.19 16.85
CA LYS A 836 17.11 -11.79 16.89
C LYS A 836 17.12 -13.11 17.66
N SER A 837 16.45 -13.17 18.81
CA SER A 837 16.39 -14.37 19.65
C SER A 837 15.68 -15.52 18.95
N LEU A 838 14.53 -15.26 18.30
CA LEU A 838 13.80 -16.26 17.52
C LEU A 838 14.58 -16.70 16.26
N LEU A 839 15.29 -15.78 15.58
CA LEU A 839 16.19 -16.11 14.47
C LEU A 839 17.34 -17.03 14.90
N ALA A 840 17.86 -16.85 16.13
CA ALA A 840 18.90 -17.72 16.67
C ALA A 840 18.37 -19.13 16.97
N LEU A 841 17.19 -19.25 17.61
CA LEU A 841 16.51 -20.54 17.81
C LEU A 841 16.34 -21.29 16.50
N ARG A 842 15.86 -20.57 15.49
CA ARG A 842 15.63 -21.03 14.13
C ARG A 842 16.91 -21.49 13.45
N SER A 843 17.98 -20.71 13.53
CA SER A 843 19.27 -21.07 12.94
C SER A 843 19.81 -22.36 13.55
N GLU A 844 19.61 -22.56 14.84
CA GLU A 844 20.11 -23.76 15.50
C GLU A 844 19.24 -24.99 15.24
N ALA A 845 17.91 -24.83 15.25
CA ALA A 845 16.98 -25.85 14.80
C ALA A 845 17.26 -26.28 13.35
N GLY A 846 17.61 -25.33 12.47
CA GLY A 846 18.02 -25.58 11.09
C GLY A 846 19.40 -26.23 10.94
N ARG A 847 20.33 -26.05 11.89
CA ARG A 847 21.64 -26.73 11.91
C ARG A 847 21.60 -28.13 12.47
N ALA A 848 20.69 -28.40 13.41
CA ALA A 848 20.40 -29.76 13.87
C ALA A 848 19.75 -30.61 12.76
N ALA A 849 19.12 -29.98 11.77
CA ALA A 849 18.29 -30.54 10.72
C ALA A 849 19.03 -31.01 9.45
N GLN A 850 20.07 -31.86 9.56
CA GLN A 850 20.76 -32.44 8.37
C GLN A 850 20.05 -33.67 7.77
N THR A 851 18.73 -33.80 7.97
CA THR A 851 17.92 -34.88 7.40
C THR A 851 16.88 -34.31 6.41
N GLN A 852 16.70 -34.98 5.26
CA GLN A 852 15.96 -34.51 4.07
C GLN A 852 14.50 -34.08 4.33
N GLN A 853 13.85 -34.61 5.38
CA GLN A 853 12.50 -34.20 5.82
C GLN A 853 12.45 -32.81 6.48
N MET A 854 13.58 -32.29 6.96
CA MET A 854 13.66 -31.08 7.79
C MET A 854 14.14 -29.85 6.98
N GLN A 855 14.44 -30.03 5.68
CA GLN A 855 14.58 -28.94 4.69
C GLN A 855 13.25 -28.22 4.43
N SER A 856 12.11 -28.92 4.55
CA SER A 856 10.77 -28.32 4.48
C SER A 856 10.57 -27.29 5.61
N LEU A 857 11.10 -27.58 6.79
CA LEU A 857 11.10 -26.71 7.96
C LEU A 857 11.92 -25.43 7.71
N SER A 858 13.11 -25.56 7.12
CA SER A 858 13.95 -24.42 6.70
C SER A 858 13.30 -23.54 5.62
N GLN A 859 12.60 -24.16 4.65
CA GLN A 859 11.84 -23.46 3.61
C GLN A 859 10.61 -22.74 4.18
N THR A 860 9.87 -23.38 5.09
CA THR A 860 8.73 -22.82 5.84
C THR A 860 9.17 -21.61 6.67
N LEU A 861 10.29 -21.76 7.38
CA LEU A 861 10.94 -20.67 8.07
C LEU A 861 11.39 -19.57 7.08
N SER A 862 11.89 -19.90 5.88
CA SER A 862 12.29 -18.89 4.88
C SER A 862 11.11 -18.08 4.35
N ALA A 863 9.93 -18.69 4.20
CA ALA A 863 8.68 -18.00 3.86
C ALA A 863 8.25 -16.99 4.95
N TRP A 864 8.50 -17.33 6.21
CA TRP A 864 8.37 -16.45 7.37
C TRP A 864 9.22 -15.17 7.29
N LYS A 865 10.35 -15.18 6.57
CA LYS A 865 11.18 -13.98 6.33
C LYS A 865 10.56 -13.08 5.26
N THR A 866 9.94 -13.67 4.24
CA THR A 866 9.36 -12.97 3.08
C THR A 866 8.00 -12.36 3.38
N GLN A 867 7.19 -12.97 4.26
CA GLN A 867 5.90 -12.39 4.68
C GLN A 867 6.04 -11.20 5.65
N MET A 868 7.20 -11.03 6.29
CA MET A 868 7.57 -9.82 7.05
C MET A 868 7.93 -8.63 6.15
N GLU A 869 7.86 -8.76 4.82
CA GLU A 869 8.27 -7.73 3.85
C GLU A 869 7.11 -7.27 2.95
N LEU A 870 5.85 -7.54 3.34
CA LEU A 870 4.68 -7.14 2.57
C LEU A 870 4.37 -5.64 2.68
N SER A 871 4.37 -5.02 1.51
CA SER A 871 4.30 -3.59 1.21
C SER A 871 2.91 -2.99 1.48
N VAL A 872 2.86 -1.83 2.15
CA VAL A 872 1.64 -1.01 2.34
C VAL A 872 1.78 0.28 1.51
N PRO A 873 0.77 0.67 0.69
CA PRO A 873 0.86 1.91 -0.10
C PRO A 873 0.81 3.21 0.73
N GLU A 874 1.46 4.26 0.22
CA GLU A 874 2.04 5.39 0.96
C GLU A 874 1.10 6.50 1.50
N HIS A 875 -0.19 6.54 1.18
CA HIS A 875 -1.05 7.61 1.70
C HIS A 875 -1.84 7.18 2.94
N GLN A 876 -1.60 7.90 4.05
CA GLN A 876 -2.05 7.69 5.46
C GLN A 876 -1.11 6.88 6.39
N GLY A 877 0.15 6.70 6.01
CA GLY A 877 1.15 5.93 6.78
C GLY A 877 2.09 6.72 7.68
N ARG A 878 1.61 7.69 8.48
CA ARG A 878 2.39 8.17 9.65
C ARG A 878 1.89 7.65 10.99
N GLN A 879 0.82 6.85 11.05
CA GLN A 879 0.33 6.35 12.34
C GLN A 879 0.00 4.86 12.48
N LEU A 880 -0.18 4.04 11.44
CA LEU A 880 -0.55 2.63 11.68
C LEU A 880 0.04 1.68 10.64
N ALA A 881 0.55 0.55 11.14
CA ALA A 881 1.04 -0.65 10.45
C ALA A 881 2.49 -0.64 9.92
N ARG A 882 3.43 -0.97 10.82
CA ARG A 882 4.62 -1.77 10.46
C ARG A 882 4.34 -3.27 10.67
N VAL A 883 3.94 -3.88 9.56
CA VAL A 883 4.29 -5.21 8.99
C VAL A 883 4.25 -6.51 9.83
N ALA A 884 3.76 -7.56 9.14
CA ALA A 884 3.33 -8.90 9.53
C ALA A 884 4.42 -9.91 9.90
N GLY A 885 3.98 -11.05 10.47
CA GLY A 885 4.66 -12.36 10.47
C GLY A 885 5.67 -12.60 11.60
N ILE A 886 5.53 -13.66 12.39
CA ILE A 886 6.31 -14.03 13.61
C ILE A 886 6.08 -13.15 14.85
N ALA A 887 5.74 -11.88 14.69
CA ALA A 887 5.37 -11.00 15.80
C ALA A 887 3.90 -11.19 16.26
N SER A 888 3.42 -12.44 16.36
CA SER A 888 2.12 -12.79 16.96
C SER A 888 2.07 -12.54 18.49
N PHE A 889 2.98 -11.71 19.01
CA PHE A 889 2.92 -11.11 20.33
C PHE A 889 2.60 -9.61 20.20
N GLY A 890 1.34 -9.31 19.90
CA GLY A 890 0.71 -8.16 20.53
C GLY A 890 0.85 -6.77 19.92
N ILE A 891 1.60 -6.52 18.85
CA ILE A 891 1.83 -5.13 18.42
C ILE A 891 0.60 -4.50 17.74
N ALA A 892 -0.22 -5.25 16.99
CA ALA A 892 -1.46 -4.71 16.41
C ALA A 892 -2.51 -4.31 17.48
N ALA A 893 -2.55 -5.01 18.61
CA ALA A 893 -3.37 -4.61 19.76
C ALA A 893 -2.77 -3.41 20.50
N PHE A 894 -1.44 -3.25 20.45
CA PHE A 894 -0.67 -2.14 21.02
C PHE A 894 -0.90 -0.81 20.30
N MET A 895 -0.94 -0.87 18.97
CA MET A 895 -1.15 0.28 18.09
C MET A 895 -2.58 0.84 18.20
N GLY A 896 -3.57 -0.02 18.47
CA GLY A 896 -4.94 0.42 18.80
C GLY A 896 -5.01 1.23 20.09
N HIS A 897 -4.16 0.94 21.07
CA HIS A 897 -4.00 1.79 22.26
C HIS A 897 -3.28 3.09 21.89
N LEU A 898 -2.22 3.11 21.07
CA LEU A 898 -1.51 4.36 20.68
C LEU A 898 -2.43 5.44 20.07
N VAL A 899 -3.46 5.06 19.32
CA VAL A 899 -4.52 5.98 18.81
C VAL A 899 -5.29 6.69 19.95
N GLY A 900 -5.38 6.05 21.13
CA GLY A 900 -6.03 6.61 22.32
C GLY A 900 -5.35 7.86 22.89
N LEU A 901 -4.04 8.04 22.70
CA LEU A 901 -3.33 9.24 23.17
C LEU A 901 -3.84 10.52 22.49
N GLY A 902 -4.27 10.43 21.22
CA GLY A 902 -4.92 11.53 20.50
C GLY A 902 -6.32 11.84 21.04
N ALA A 903 -7.06 10.82 21.51
CA ALA A 903 -8.38 10.99 22.13
C ALA A 903 -8.31 11.63 23.53
N LEU A 904 -7.20 11.43 24.26
CA LEU A 904 -6.94 12.07 25.56
C LEU A 904 -6.78 13.60 25.47
N ILE A 905 -6.45 14.12 24.29
CA ILE A 905 -6.38 15.57 24.06
C ILE A 905 -7.78 16.20 24.24
N GLY A 906 -8.84 15.48 23.85
CA GLY A 906 -10.23 15.94 23.88
C GLY A 906 -10.96 15.78 25.22
N THR A 907 -10.42 15.00 26.16
CA THR A 907 -11.10 14.75 27.45
C THR A 907 -11.06 15.98 28.36
N THR A 908 -12.27 16.56 28.53
CA THR A 908 -12.69 17.54 29.54
C THR A 908 -11.94 18.87 29.61
N VAL A 909 -12.35 19.81 28.76
CA VAL A 909 -12.17 21.26 28.99
C VAL A 909 -13.51 21.97 29.31
N SER A 910 -14.65 21.27 29.25
CA SER A 910 -15.96 21.90 29.42
C SER A 910 -16.22 22.48 30.83
N TRP A 911 -15.51 21.99 31.86
CA TRP A 911 -15.65 22.45 33.25
C TRP A 911 -14.92 23.77 33.54
N VAL A 912 -13.95 24.14 32.70
CA VAL A 912 -13.13 25.35 32.89
C VAL A 912 -13.99 26.60 32.70
N VAL A 913 -14.96 26.57 31.78
CA VAL A 913 -15.85 27.73 31.49
C VAL A 913 -16.86 28.02 32.61
N GLY A 914 -17.30 26.99 33.35
CA GLY A 914 -18.34 27.12 34.38
C GLY A 914 -17.86 27.57 35.77
N LEU A 915 -16.55 27.57 36.03
CA LEU A 915 -15.97 28.00 37.32
C LEU A 915 -15.70 29.52 37.39
N PHE A 916 -15.66 30.20 36.23
CA PHE A 916 -15.33 31.63 36.17
C PHE A 916 -16.54 32.56 36.20
N THR A 917 -17.75 32.01 36.20
CA THR A 917 -18.97 32.82 36.10
C THR A 917 -19.48 33.31 37.46
N ASP A 918 -19.03 32.77 38.61
CA ASP A 918 -19.73 33.01 39.89
C ASP A 918 -18.88 33.36 41.14
N SER A 919 -17.54 33.50 41.13
CA SER A 919 -16.81 33.53 42.44
C SER A 919 -15.43 34.21 42.57
N ALA A 920 -15.01 35.14 41.71
CA ALA A 920 -13.76 35.89 41.95
C ALA A 920 -14.07 37.40 42.06
N ASP A 921 -13.66 38.03 43.16
CA ASP A 921 -13.87 39.47 43.38
C ASP A 921 -12.58 40.27 43.11
N THR A 922 -11.42 39.59 43.07
CA THR A 922 -10.11 40.19 42.79
C THR A 922 -9.32 39.48 41.68
N PRO A 923 -8.39 40.17 40.99
CA PRO A 923 -7.50 39.55 40.00
C PRO A 923 -6.67 38.39 40.59
N SER A 924 -6.25 38.49 41.86
CA SER A 924 -5.50 37.43 42.54
C SER A 924 -6.34 36.17 42.77
N GLU A 925 -7.63 36.32 43.08
CA GLU A 925 -8.56 35.19 43.21
C GLU A 925 -8.87 34.56 41.86
N LEU A 926 -8.96 35.38 40.79
CA LEU A 926 -9.13 34.89 39.43
C LEU A 926 -7.90 34.11 38.95
N GLU A 927 -6.69 34.61 39.16
CA GLU A 927 -5.44 33.91 38.83
C GLU A 927 -5.37 32.55 39.51
N GLU A 928 -5.65 32.51 40.82
CA GLU A 928 -5.60 31.29 41.61
C GLU A 928 -6.70 30.30 41.18
N ALA A 929 -7.93 30.77 40.91
CA ALA A 929 -9.02 29.93 40.42
C ALA A 929 -8.74 29.36 39.01
N VAL A 930 -8.19 30.17 38.10
CA VAL A 930 -7.78 29.73 36.75
C VAL A 930 -6.66 28.72 36.87
N ALA A 931 -5.59 29.03 37.61
CA ALA A 931 -4.46 28.14 37.80
C ALA A 931 -4.91 26.78 38.40
N GLN A 932 -5.79 26.78 39.41
CA GLN A 932 -6.31 25.55 40.01
C GLN A 932 -7.18 24.72 39.07
N ALA A 933 -7.99 25.35 38.21
CA ALA A 933 -8.81 24.65 37.22
C ALA A 933 -7.95 24.00 36.12
N PHE A 934 -6.94 24.73 35.63
CA PHE A 934 -5.99 24.23 34.65
C PHE A 934 -5.08 23.13 35.23
N GLU A 935 -4.59 23.27 36.48
CA GLU A 935 -3.83 22.23 37.18
C GLU A 935 -4.64 20.94 37.38
N ARG A 936 -5.92 21.05 37.76
CA ARG A 936 -6.81 19.88 37.86
C ARG A 936 -6.95 19.16 36.52
N SER A 937 -7.12 19.91 35.42
CA SER A 937 -7.22 19.35 34.08
C SER A 937 -5.89 18.70 33.64
N TRP A 938 -4.75 19.30 33.98
CA TRP A 938 -3.42 18.74 33.66
C TRP A 938 -3.07 17.51 34.49
N ASN A 939 -3.54 17.44 35.74
CA ASN A 939 -3.47 16.23 36.56
C ASN A 939 -4.27 15.08 35.94
N GLN A 940 -5.50 15.33 35.48
CA GLN A 940 -6.30 14.32 34.79
C GLN A 940 -5.63 13.81 33.51
N PHE A 941 -5.09 14.73 32.70
CA PHE A 941 -4.33 14.36 31.50
C PHE A 941 -3.08 13.53 31.84
N ALA A 942 -2.35 13.91 32.89
CA ALA A 942 -1.16 13.19 33.33
C ALA A 942 -1.48 11.78 33.83
N THR A 943 -2.51 11.61 34.67
CA THR A 943 -2.99 10.30 35.11
C THR A 943 -3.43 9.46 33.92
N SER A 944 -4.22 10.02 33.01
CA SER A 944 -4.71 9.28 31.84
C SER A 944 -3.57 8.82 30.92
N MET A 945 -2.55 9.66 30.70
CA MET A 945 -1.37 9.25 29.93
C MET A 945 -0.54 8.19 30.66
N ASP A 946 -0.38 8.30 31.98
CA ASP A 946 0.38 7.34 32.78
C ASP A 946 -0.30 5.96 32.80
N ASP A 947 -1.62 5.94 33.03
CA ASP A 947 -2.46 4.74 32.98
C ASP A 947 -2.36 4.08 31.60
N HIS A 948 -2.48 4.88 30.53
CA HIS A 948 -2.43 4.38 29.17
C HIS A 948 -1.06 3.79 28.79
N VAL A 949 0.04 4.44 29.19
CA VAL A 949 1.39 3.89 29.01
C VAL A 949 1.62 2.64 29.89
N SER A 950 0.99 2.57 31.07
CA SER A 950 1.06 1.40 31.96
C SER A 950 0.30 0.20 31.39
N GLU A 951 -0.93 0.38 30.90
CA GLU A 951 -1.71 -0.68 30.24
C GLU A 951 -0.98 -1.25 29.02
N ILE A 952 -0.35 -0.37 28.24
CA ILE A 952 0.56 -0.71 27.15
C ILE A 952 1.69 -1.61 27.68
N GLY A 953 2.41 -1.19 28.73
CA GLY A 953 3.48 -2.01 29.33
C GLY A 953 3.01 -3.37 29.83
N GLU A 954 1.90 -3.43 30.57
CA GLU A 954 1.33 -4.65 31.11
C GLU A 954 0.89 -5.63 30.02
N SER A 955 0.27 -5.13 28.95
CA SER A 955 -0.14 -5.93 27.78
C SER A 955 1.07 -6.54 27.06
N LEU A 956 2.18 -5.79 26.90
CA LEU A 956 3.42 -6.31 26.30
C LEU A 956 4.00 -7.42 27.16
N ALA A 957 4.18 -7.16 28.45
CA ALA A 957 4.80 -8.09 29.37
C ALA A 957 3.95 -9.35 29.56
N GLN A 958 2.62 -9.22 29.66
CA GLN A 958 1.70 -10.36 29.71
C GLN A 958 1.75 -11.20 28.45
N ARG A 959 1.81 -10.59 27.26
CA ARG A 959 1.90 -11.32 26.00
C ARG A 959 3.21 -12.08 25.91
N VAL A 960 4.36 -11.43 26.11
CA VAL A 960 5.68 -12.10 26.08
C VAL A 960 5.75 -13.25 27.09
N ARG A 961 5.19 -13.06 28.30
CA ARG A 961 5.12 -14.11 29.32
C ARG A 961 4.16 -15.25 29.00
N SER A 962 3.04 -15.00 28.33
CA SER A 962 2.01 -16.03 28.11
C SER A 962 2.34 -16.92 26.90
N ASN A 963 2.51 -16.36 25.69
CA ASN A 963 2.62 -17.24 24.52
C ASN A 963 4.02 -17.82 24.34
N MET A 964 5.09 -17.16 24.84
CA MET A 964 6.46 -17.62 24.59
C MET A 964 6.78 -18.73 25.59
N THR A 965 6.40 -18.54 26.85
CA THR A 965 6.44 -19.60 27.84
C THR A 965 5.55 -20.79 27.46
N ARG A 966 4.37 -20.56 26.86
CA ARG A 966 3.49 -21.65 26.40
C ARG A 966 4.09 -22.42 25.23
N PHE A 967 4.55 -21.73 24.19
CA PHE A 967 5.25 -22.33 23.05
C PHE A 967 6.48 -23.13 23.49
N MET A 968 7.33 -22.55 24.35
CA MET A 968 8.53 -23.23 24.85
C MET A 968 8.18 -24.46 25.69
N ARG A 969 7.16 -24.37 26.55
CA ARG A 969 6.67 -25.52 27.34
C ARG A 969 6.12 -26.63 26.43
N GLU A 970 5.43 -26.25 25.37
CA GLU A 970 4.88 -27.18 24.39
C GLU A 970 6.00 -27.88 23.62
N MET A 971 6.99 -27.14 23.11
CA MET A 971 8.19 -27.70 22.50
C MET A 971 8.95 -28.64 23.46
N TRP A 972 9.08 -28.29 24.74
CA TRP A 972 9.65 -29.16 25.76
C TRP A 972 8.86 -30.48 25.91
N SER A 973 7.53 -30.39 26.01
CA SER A 973 6.65 -31.56 26.09
C SER A 973 6.69 -32.42 24.82
N GLN A 974 6.81 -31.81 23.63
CA GLN A 974 6.87 -32.54 22.36
C GLN A 974 8.20 -33.25 22.14
N LEU A 975 9.29 -32.69 22.67
CA LEU A 975 10.57 -33.39 22.71
C LEU A 975 10.52 -34.61 23.65
N GLU A 976 9.48 -34.82 24.45
CA GLU A 976 9.30 -35.95 25.36
C GLU A 976 8.31 -37.02 24.84
N ASP A 977 7.32 -36.66 24.01
CA ASP A 977 6.27 -37.54 23.50
C ASP A 977 6.47 -37.94 22.02
N ILE A 978 7.08 -39.10 21.79
CA ILE A 978 7.53 -39.59 20.48
C ILE A 978 6.47 -40.51 19.88
N ARG A 979 5.55 -39.95 19.08
CA ARG A 979 4.63 -40.72 18.23
C ARG A 979 4.71 -40.22 16.78
N ASP A 980 4.71 -41.17 15.84
CA ASP A 980 4.62 -40.90 14.41
C ASP A 980 3.28 -40.24 14.02
N VAL A 981 3.36 -39.21 13.16
CA VAL A 981 2.19 -38.57 12.56
C VAL A 981 1.52 -39.55 11.60
N THR A 982 0.22 -39.76 11.75
CA THR A 982 -0.54 -40.67 10.87
C THR A 982 -0.70 -40.09 9.47
N PRO A 983 -0.87 -40.94 8.42
CA PRO A 983 -1.15 -40.46 7.07
C PRO A 983 -2.37 -39.55 6.98
N GLU A 984 -3.43 -39.80 7.77
CA GLU A 984 -4.61 -38.95 7.79
C GLU A 984 -4.31 -37.55 8.37
N GLU A 985 -3.50 -37.46 9.42
CA GLU A 985 -3.08 -36.18 10.02
C GLU A 985 -2.19 -35.38 9.07
N HIS A 986 -1.27 -36.04 8.36
CA HIS A 986 -0.41 -35.39 7.39
C HIS A 986 -1.21 -34.87 6.17
N GLN A 987 -2.16 -35.66 5.67
CA GLN A 987 -3.02 -35.26 4.55
C GLN A 987 -3.91 -34.06 4.91
N LEU A 988 -4.49 -34.05 6.12
CA LEU A 988 -5.32 -32.95 6.59
C LEU A 988 -4.52 -31.65 6.74
N PHE A 989 -3.26 -31.75 7.16
CA PHE A 989 -2.33 -30.62 7.24
C PHE A 989 -2.00 -30.05 5.86
N GLU A 990 -1.59 -30.87 4.89
CA GLU A 990 -1.22 -30.41 3.55
C GLU A 990 -2.40 -29.77 2.79
N GLN A 991 -3.62 -30.31 2.97
CA GLN A 991 -4.84 -29.70 2.43
C GLN A 991 -5.09 -28.31 3.02
N MET A 992 -5.04 -28.19 4.34
CA MET A 992 -5.21 -26.91 5.03
C MET A 992 -4.16 -25.88 4.60
N LYS A 993 -2.88 -26.29 4.51
CA LYS A 993 -1.76 -25.43 4.10
C LYS A 993 -1.97 -24.86 2.69
N THR A 994 -2.21 -25.74 1.72
CA THR A 994 -2.41 -25.35 0.32
C THR A 994 -3.60 -24.39 0.16
N GLU A 995 -4.71 -24.69 0.83
CA GLU A 995 -5.92 -23.86 0.75
C GLU A 995 -5.72 -22.46 1.36
N THR A 996 -4.94 -22.38 2.45
CA THR A 996 -4.63 -21.13 3.16
C THR A 996 -3.70 -20.24 2.34
N GLU A 997 -2.64 -20.81 1.76
CA GLU A 997 -1.69 -20.09 0.90
C GLU A 997 -2.38 -19.47 -0.32
N GLN A 998 -3.23 -20.24 -1.01
CA GLN A 998 -3.98 -19.74 -2.18
C GLN A 998 -4.94 -18.60 -1.83
N ALA A 999 -5.62 -18.70 -0.69
CA ALA A 999 -6.59 -17.70 -0.25
C ALA A 999 -5.90 -16.40 0.21
N ALA A 1000 -4.76 -16.50 0.89
CA ALA A 1000 -3.96 -15.34 1.31
C ALA A 1000 -3.49 -14.51 0.11
N VAL A 1001 -2.93 -15.17 -0.92
CA VAL A 1001 -2.49 -14.51 -2.17
C VAL A 1001 -3.65 -13.81 -2.88
N SER A 1002 -4.81 -14.50 -2.96
CA SER A 1002 -6.00 -13.94 -3.62
C SER A 1002 -6.51 -12.69 -2.89
N LEU A 1003 -6.63 -12.75 -1.56
CA LEU A 1003 -7.10 -11.62 -0.74
C LEU A 1003 -6.12 -10.44 -0.75
N GLN A 1004 -4.81 -10.70 -0.82
CA GLN A 1004 -3.81 -9.65 -0.91
C GLN A 1004 -3.94 -8.86 -2.22
N ALA A 1005 -4.12 -9.56 -3.35
CA ALA A 1005 -4.34 -8.92 -4.64
C ALA A 1005 -5.61 -8.04 -4.62
N ILE A 1006 -6.72 -8.59 -4.08
CA ILE A 1006 -7.99 -7.87 -3.95
C ILE A 1006 -7.82 -6.60 -3.09
N LEU A 1007 -7.17 -6.70 -1.93
CA LEU A 1007 -6.91 -5.54 -1.06
C LEU A 1007 -6.03 -4.49 -1.74
N GLN A 1008 -5.08 -4.89 -2.58
CA GLN A 1008 -4.24 -3.98 -3.35
C GLN A 1008 -4.97 -3.27 -4.48
N ALA A 1009 -6.01 -3.87 -5.08
CA ALA A 1009 -6.79 -3.24 -6.14
C ALA A 1009 -7.99 -2.43 -5.65
N ALA A 1010 -8.52 -2.76 -4.48
CA ALA A 1010 -9.55 -1.97 -3.81
C ALA A 1010 -8.98 -0.70 -3.14
N LYS A 1011 -7.68 -0.71 -2.82
CA LYS A 1011 -6.91 0.46 -2.39
C LYS A 1011 -6.42 1.27 -3.59
#